data_AF-K0AWT5-F1
#
_entry.id   AF-K0AWT5-F1
#
_cell.length_a   1.000
_cell.length_b   1.000
_cell.length_c   1.000
_cell.angle_alpha   90.00
_cell.angle_beta   90.00
_cell.angle_gamma   90.00
#
_symmetry.space_group_name_H-M   'P 1'
#
loop_
_entity.id
_entity.type
_entity.pdbx_description
1 polymer ?
#
loop_
_entity_poly.entity_id
_entity_poly.type
_entity_poly.pdbx_seq_one_letter_code
_entity_poly.pdbx_strand_id
1 'polypeptide(L)'
;MSEIIKKIKNITSNQKGFTLLEMILVILIMGFLVSMVSPVVGYMTDVKRANLTKEELRNIKISIIGAEKIYDENGFIIVGGYVGDMGSLPKLYRSEWNESDNRWEWKYTLGIGAYEEINDGTGQPIGLYESKIGNDDLGEKWKGPYTTYPKDAYPNDGDNLDSVNDKELFERKNNEGKYSDAWGNTLLFYKEYEDPLDETTATLWIISRGKDQKVIIPTTLGESYDENAEENIDNIAVKIMPNEWYRSYHIGKEKKTKEKLEEIRERIIGSFDNSDEDGRKLIRGYIGDTDEWPKLYRIDESGKWDTDINGEKLEIDYLNEWGQPIALWENIGNNPNWKGPYMEYPWQGYLEDSWGNPLKFTLKVTLESEIMTITSAGYDGEFDTEDDLLININKDEWKVKDISINDEKKVKATKNILKEIEVAMLGSRDVKDASGRRIVGGYLGDMGEMPKLYKIDDTTEKWIIDKNTSEKTEIDYSKNEWGQPINLWTDNDISPVSEGFEWKGPYLTNRYDEVIKDAWGKPIKFELDTTKGKMTITSSGVDRVFGDDKKGSSDDIVTVINSEDWRKDVVTIEGIIYNNTSATKNVELEFFNTPTNSKIISVVIKPVEKDTDSDGNTLIVGGGQQKFRITTEVYFGLRKIKLTGDLEEEVEIFIGKGGTQSPTKDNLKFFIK
;
A
#
# COMPACT_ATOMS: atom_id res chain seq x y z
N MET A 1 79.36 -29.41 11.59
CA MET A 1 79.25 -30.11 12.89
C MET A 1 80.57 -30.15 13.67
N SER A 2 81.70 -30.51 13.03
CA SER A 2 83.04 -30.54 13.67
C SER A 2 83.54 -29.17 14.23
N GLU A 3 83.28 -28.06 13.54
CA GLU A 3 83.65 -26.72 14.05
C GLU A 3 82.81 -26.24 15.23
N ILE A 4 81.52 -26.61 15.27
CA ILE A 4 80.62 -26.26 16.38
C ILE A 4 81.05 -27.02 17.65
N ILE A 5 81.43 -28.30 17.50
CA ILE A 5 81.97 -29.11 18.60
C ILE A 5 83.30 -28.53 19.11
N LYS A 6 84.15 -27.99 18.21
CA LYS A 6 85.42 -27.34 18.58
C LYS A 6 85.21 -26.01 19.32
N LYS A 7 84.20 -25.21 18.93
CA LYS A 7 83.82 -23.97 19.64
C LYS A 7 83.22 -24.25 21.02
N ILE A 8 82.36 -25.26 21.16
CA ILE A 8 81.77 -25.63 22.45
C ILE A 8 82.83 -26.19 23.42
N LYS A 9 83.82 -26.96 22.91
CA LYS A 9 84.95 -27.44 23.74
C LYS A 9 85.88 -26.32 24.23
N ASN A 10 85.97 -25.19 23.51
CA ASN A 10 86.78 -24.05 23.95
C ASN A 10 86.11 -23.22 25.04
N ILE A 11 84.77 -23.19 25.09
CA ILE A 11 84.01 -22.46 26.12
C ILE A 11 84.08 -23.18 27.48
N THR A 12 84.27 -24.50 27.51
CA THR A 12 84.33 -25.30 28.75
C THR A 12 85.72 -25.42 29.40
N SER A 13 86.79 -24.90 28.79
CA SER A 13 88.15 -25.03 29.33
C SER A 13 88.61 -23.90 30.26
N ASN A 14 87.76 -22.89 30.50
CA ASN A 14 88.08 -21.76 31.37
C ASN A 14 87.05 -21.63 32.52
N GLN A 15 86.69 -22.77 33.12
CA GLN A 15 85.89 -22.77 34.36
C GLN A 15 86.76 -22.32 35.53
N LYS A 16 86.95 -21.00 35.63
CA LYS A 16 87.18 -20.37 36.94
C LYS A 16 85.89 -20.62 37.73
N GLY A 17 85.98 -21.42 38.78
CA GLY A 17 84.87 -21.61 39.71
C GLY A 17 84.36 -20.25 40.16
N PHE A 18 83.03 -20.11 40.24
CA PHE A 18 82.39 -18.89 40.72
C PHE A 18 83.02 -18.49 42.05
N THR A 19 83.48 -17.25 42.12
CA THR A 19 83.98 -16.72 43.38
C THR A 19 82.83 -16.66 44.39
N LEU A 20 83.13 -16.83 45.68
CA LEU A 20 82.13 -16.70 46.75
C LEU A 20 81.35 -15.38 46.63
N LEU A 21 82.04 -14.32 46.21
CA LEU A 21 81.47 -13.00 45.97
C LEU A 21 80.44 -13.01 44.83
N GLU A 22 80.72 -13.69 43.71
CA GLU A 22 79.77 -13.81 42.60
C GLU A 22 78.55 -14.63 42.99
N MET A 23 78.70 -15.69 43.78
CA MET A 23 77.56 -16.45 44.29
C MET A 23 76.67 -15.60 45.21
N ILE A 24 77.27 -14.80 46.10
CA ILE A 24 76.51 -13.88 46.96
C ILE A 24 75.80 -12.82 46.11
N LEU A 25 76.48 -12.25 45.11
CA LEU A 25 75.90 -11.26 44.21
C LEU A 25 74.72 -11.83 43.41
N VAL A 26 74.85 -13.05 42.88
CA VAL A 26 73.78 -13.73 42.13
C VAL A 26 72.57 -14.00 43.04
N ILE A 27 72.78 -14.45 44.27
CA ILE A 27 71.69 -14.68 45.23
C ILE A 27 71.03 -13.34 45.61
N LEU A 28 71.80 -12.25 45.76
CA LEU A 28 71.27 -10.92 46.04
C LEU A 28 70.43 -10.38 44.87
N ILE A 29 70.92 -10.52 43.64
CA ILE A 29 70.20 -10.09 42.43
C ILE A 29 68.95 -10.95 42.24
N MET A 30 69.02 -12.28 42.47
CA MET A 30 67.84 -13.14 42.42
C MET A 30 66.84 -12.79 43.53
N GLY A 31 67.28 -12.56 44.76
CA GLY A 31 66.41 -12.14 45.86
C GLY A 31 65.71 -10.81 45.56
N PHE A 32 66.44 -9.86 44.97
CA PHE A 32 65.90 -8.58 44.57
C PHE A 32 64.90 -8.73 43.40
N LEU A 33 65.24 -9.50 42.36
CA LEU A 33 64.33 -9.79 41.24
C LEU A 33 63.07 -10.50 41.72
N VAL A 34 63.18 -11.50 42.60
CA VAL A 34 62.03 -12.20 43.18
C VAL A 34 61.16 -11.22 43.99
N SER A 35 61.77 -10.34 44.80
CA SER A 35 61.03 -9.33 45.57
C SER A 35 60.32 -8.29 44.71
N MET A 36 60.86 -8.00 43.53
CA MET A 36 60.32 -7.01 42.59
C MET A 36 59.25 -7.60 41.66
N VAL A 37 59.33 -8.89 41.36
CA VAL A 37 58.33 -9.63 40.55
C VAL A 37 57.16 -10.11 41.41
N SER A 38 57.36 -10.35 42.71
CA SER A 38 56.31 -10.84 43.62
C SER A 38 55.03 -9.98 43.66
N PRO A 39 55.06 -8.63 43.59
CA PRO A 39 53.85 -7.81 43.50
C PRO A 39 53.14 -7.93 42.15
N VAL A 40 53.84 -8.27 41.06
CA VAL A 40 53.24 -8.31 39.71
C VAL A 40 52.39 -9.57 39.49
N VAL A 41 52.73 -10.67 40.17
CA VAL A 41 52.00 -11.94 40.05
C VAL A 41 50.75 -11.98 40.94
N GLY A 42 50.66 -11.13 41.98
CA GLY A 42 49.56 -11.14 42.95
C GLY A 42 48.45 -10.11 42.76
N TYR A 43 48.63 -9.08 41.92
CA TYR A 43 47.68 -7.98 41.78
C TYR A 43 47.12 -7.88 40.35
N MET A 44 46.31 -8.85 39.93
CA MET A 44 45.20 -8.48 39.07
C MET A 44 44.27 -7.60 39.91
N THR A 45 44.29 -6.30 39.65
CA THR A 45 43.34 -5.36 40.28
C THR A 45 41.93 -5.87 40.08
N ASP A 46 41.03 -5.68 41.04
CA ASP A 46 39.62 -6.10 40.93
C ASP A 46 38.97 -5.60 39.63
N VAL A 47 39.36 -4.41 39.15
CA VAL A 47 38.94 -3.84 37.87
C VAL A 47 39.31 -4.75 36.68
N LYS A 48 40.51 -5.36 36.69
CA LYS A 48 40.95 -6.26 35.63
C LYS A 48 40.14 -7.56 35.63
N ARG A 49 39.88 -8.12 36.81
CA ARG A 49 39.03 -9.31 36.95
C ARG A 49 37.61 -9.03 36.48
N ALA A 50 37.03 -7.90 36.91
CA ALA A 50 35.72 -7.47 36.45
C ALA A 50 35.66 -7.32 34.91
N ASN A 51 36.69 -6.77 34.28
CA ASN A 51 36.75 -6.65 32.82
C ASN A 51 36.87 -8.02 32.12
N LEU A 52 37.71 -8.92 32.62
CA LEU A 52 37.83 -10.29 32.09
C LEU A 52 36.51 -11.06 32.24
N THR A 53 35.83 -10.93 33.37
CA THR A 53 34.51 -11.53 33.59
C THR A 53 33.47 -10.97 32.62
N LYS A 54 33.46 -9.65 32.38
CA LYS A 54 32.56 -9.04 31.37
C LYS A 54 32.82 -9.57 29.96
N GLU A 55 34.09 -9.77 29.61
CA GLU A 55 34.48 -10.35 28.33
C GLU A 55 34.01 -11.80 28.20
N GLU A 56 34.17 -12.60 29.26
CA GLU A 56 33.71 -13.99 29.28
C GLU A 56 32.18 -14.10 29.18
N LEU A 57 31.44 -13.32 29.98
CA LEU A 57 29.97 -13.27 29.90
C LEU A 57 29.48 -12.83 28.51
N ARG A 58 30.21 -11.91 27.87
CA ARG A 58 29.94 -11.48 26.50
C ARG A 58 30.21 -12.61 25.50
N ASN A 59 31.31 -13.36 25.65
CA ASN A 59 31.61 -14.50 24.79
C ASN A 59 30.55 -15.59 24.91
N ILE A 60 30.11 -15.91 26.13
CA ILE A 60 29.03 -16.87 26.38
C ILE A 60 27.73 -16.38 25.73
N LYS A 61 27.35 -15.10 25.91
CA LYS A 61 26.18 -14.52 25.25
C LYS A 61 26.28 -14.65 23.73
N ILE A 62 27.45 -14.35 23.14
CA ILE A 62 27.68 -14.50 21.69
C ILE A 62 27.54 -15.97 21.25
N SER A 63 28.00 -16.93 22.04
CA SER A 63 27.82 -18.36 21.72
C SER A 63 26.36 -18.80 21.82
N ILE A 64 25.53 -18.13 22.62
CA ILE A 64 24.10 -18.42 22.74
C ILE A 64 23.30 -17.80 21.59
N ILE A 65 23.40 -16.48 21.37
CA ILE A 65 22.54 -15.75 20.40
C ILE A 65 23.25 -15.33 19.11
N GLY A 66 24.55 -15.57 18.96
CA GLY A 66 25.36 -15.11 17.83
C GLY A 66 26.05 -13.76 18.06
N ALA A 67 26.79 -13.31 17.05
CA ALA A 67 27.60 -12.08 17.14
C ALA A 67 26.73 -10.84 17.39
N GLU A 68 27.13 -10.01 18.36
CA GLU A 68 26.41 -8.78 18.67
C GLU A 68 26.38 -7.80 17.50
N LYS A 69 25.24 -7.12 17.31
CA LYS A 69 25.05 -6.01 16.36
C LYS A 69 25.11 -6.39 14.88
N ILE A 70 24.95 -7.67 14.55
CA ILE A 70 24.60 -8.04 13.18
C ILE A 70 23.10 -7.87 13.04
N TYR A 71 22.69 -6.88 12.26
CA TYR A 71 21.30 -6.63 11.94
C TYR A 71 21.00 -7.07 10.51
N ASP A 72 19.81 -7.60 10.28
CA ASP A 72 19.29 -7.80 8.93
C ASP A 72 18.96 -6.44 8.28
N GLU A 73 18.56 -6.47 7.01
CA GLU A 73 18.19 -5.27 6.25
C GLU A 73 17.03 -4.46 6.89
N ASN A 74 16.31 -5.05 7.84
CA ASN A 74 15.15 -4.47 8.52
C ASN A 74 15.49 -3.98 9.94
N GLY A 75 16.73 -4.15 10.41
CA GLY A 75 17.16 -3.74 11.74
C GLY A 75 16.90 -4.74 12.85
N PHE A 76 16.59 -6.01 12.55
CA PHE A 76 16.47 -7.09 13.53
C PHE A 76 17.79 -7.81 13.75
N ILE A 77 18.06 -8.28 14.97
CA ILE A 77 19.30 -8.99 15.29
C ILE A 77 19.28 -10.34 14.56
N ILE A 78 20.34 -10.65 13.81
CA ILE A 78 20.51 -11.98 13.22
C ILE A 78 20.91 -12.94 14.33
N VAL A 79 19.94 -13.75 14.77
CA VAL A 79 20.17 -14.77 15.80
C VAL A 79 20.99 -15.92 15.21
N GLY A 80 22.14 -16.19 15.83
CA GLY A 80 23.04 -17.29 15.52
C GLY A 80 23.37 -18.10 16.77
N GLY A 81 24.53 -18.77 16.77
CA GLY A 81 24.98 -19.57 17.91
C GLY A 81 24.01 -20.71 18.24
N TYR A 82 23.90 -21.06 19.52
CA TYR A 82 23.02 -22.12 19.99
C TYR A 82 21.55 -21.87 19.63
N VAL A 83 21.02 -20.66 19.85
CA VAL A 83 19.61 -20.36 19.58
C VAL A 83 19.31 -20.45 18.08
N GLY A 84 20.22 -19.98 17.23
CA GLY A 84 20.04 -20.06 15.77
C GLY A 84 19.95 -21.49 15.24
N ASP A 85 20.62 -22.44 15.91
CA ASP A 85 20.63 -23.86 15.54
C ASP A 85 19.49 -24.65 16.20
N MET A 86 19.25 -24.40 17.49
CA MET A 86 18.31 -25.17 18.31
C MET A 86 16.91 -24.58 18.34
N GLY A 87 16.74 -23.30 18.01
CA GLY A 87 15.47 -22.58 18.09
C GLY A 87 15.02 -22.22 19.51
N SER A 88 15.82 -22.54 20.53
CA SER A 88 15.51 -22.28 21.94
C SER A 88 16.75 -21.92 22.74
N LEU A 89 16.57 -21.34 23.93
CA LEU A 89 17.66 -21.12 24.88
C LEU A 89 18.24 -22.46 25.37
N PRO A 90 19.55 -22.52 25.68
CA PRO A 90 20.16 -23.73 26.21
C PRO A 90 19.43 -24.25 27.44
N LYS A 91 19.18 -25.56 27.49
CA LYS A 91 18.71 -26.24 28.70
C LYS A 91 19.76 -26.14 29.81
N LEU A 92 19.31 -25.91 31.04
CA LEU A 92 20.17 -25.79 32.21
C LEU A 92 20.18 -27.08 33.03
N TYR A 93 21.40 -27.54 33.36
CA TYR A 93 21.62 -28.82 34.05
C TYR A 93 22.27 -28.63 35.42
N ARG A 94 21.83 -29.40 36.42
CA ARG A 94 22.51 -29.48 37.72
C ARG A 94 23.72 -30.36 37.63
N SER A 95 24.82 -29.91 38.19
CA SER A 95 25.97 -30.75 38.48
C SER A 95 25.90 -31.25 39.92
N GLU A 96 26.34 -32.48 40.16
CA GLU A 96 26.77 -32.96 41.46
C GLU A 96 28.20 -33.43 41.41
N TRP A 97 28.90 -33.29 42.53
CA TRP A 97 30.27 -33.71 42.62
C TRP A 97 30.33 -35.23 42.81
N ASN A 98 31.00 -35.94 41.89
CA ASN A 98 31.35 -37.34 42.11
C ASN A 98 32.75 -37.42 42.73
N GLU A 99 32.79 -37.71 44.03
CA GLU A 99 34.03 -37.88 44.80
C GLU A 99 34.92 -39.02 44.28
N SER A 100 34.34 -40.07 43.70
CA SER A 100 35.09 -41.24 43.21
C SER A 100 35.88 -40.91 41.94
N ASP A 101 35.28 -40.11 41.06
CA ASP A 101 35.86 -39.75 39.77
C ASP A 101 36.55 -38.36 39.79
N ASN A 102 36.46 -37.63 40.90
CA ASN A 102 36.96 -36.26 41.06
C ASN A 102 36.51 -35.32 39.92
N ARG A 103 35.24 -35.43 39.54
CA ARG A 103 34.63 -34.66 38.45
C ARG A 103 33.16 -34.36 38.75
N TRP A 104 32.64 -33.35 38.08
CA TRP A 104 31.20 -33.09 38.06
C TRP A 104 30.47 -34.13 37.23
N GLU A 105 29.39 -34.66 37.80
CA GLU A 105 28.39 -35.44 37.10
C GLU A 105 27.13 -34.62 36.93
N TRP A 106 26.58 -34.62 35.74
CA TRP A 106 25.36 -33.90 35.43
C TRP A 106 24.16 -34.78 35.80
N LYS A 107 23.37 -34.34 36.76
CA LYS A 107 22.38 -35.19 37.40
C LYS A 107 21.14 -35.40 36.55
N TYR A 108 20.64 -36.63 36.64
CA TYR A 108 19.38 -37.13 36.08
C TYR A 108 18.26 -36.92 37.10
N THR A 109 17.17 -36.28 36.71
CA THR A 109 15.92 -36.37 37.46
C THR A 109 15.29 -37.73 37.12
N LEU A 110 15.25 -38.65 38.09
CA LEU A 110 14.81 -40.03 37.91
C LEU A 110 13.29 -40.10 37.62
N GLY A 111 12.94 -40.04 36.33
CA GLY A 111 11.61 -40.28 35.81
C GLY A 111 11.68 -40.58 34.31
N ILE A 112 11.98 -41.84 33.96
CA ILE A 112 11.81 -42.37 32.59
C ILE A 112 12.73 -41.73 31.51
N GLY A 113 14.05 -41.85 31.68
CA GLY A 113 14.99 -41.91 30.53
C GLY A 113 15.22 -40.65 29.69
N ALA A 114 14.66 -39.49 30.04
CA ALA A 114 14.91 -38.22 29.35
C ALA A 114 15.63 -37.21 30.26
N TYR A 115 16.53 -36.42 29.68
CA TYR A 115 17.22 -35.31 30.36
C TYR A 115 16.27 -34.14 30.57
N GLU A 116 15.58 -34.10 31.71
CA GLU A 116 14.72 -32.98 32.09
C GLU A 116 15.55 -31.80 32.64
N GLU A 117 15.29 -30.60 32.11
CA GLU A 117 15.77 -29.34 32.66
C GLU A 117 15.25 -29.16 34.10
N ILE A 118 16.03 -28.53 34.98
CA ILE A 118 15.56 -28.33 36.35
C ILE A 118 14.40 -27.32 36.35
N ASN A 119 13.30 -27.68 36.99
CA ASN A 119 12.13 -26.81 37.14
C ASN A 119 12.39 -25.49 37.89
N ASP A 120 13.53 -25.33 38.56
CA ASP A 120 13.90 -24.07 39.24
C ASP A 120 14.64 -23.09 38.32
N GLY A 121 14.89 -23.48 37.07
CA GLY A 121 15.54 -22.64 36.07
C GLY A 121 17.01 -22.36 36.34
N THR A 122 17.67 -23.07 37.27
CA THR A 122 19.10 -22.87 37.58
C THR A 122 19.99 -24.00 37.05
N GLY A 123 21.20 -23.71 36.57
CA GLY A 123 22.13 -24.78 36.16
C GLY A 123 23.30 -24.31 35.31
N GLN A 124 23.86 -25.21 34.51
CA GLN A 124 24.88 -24.91 33.49
C GLN A 124 24.37 -25.29 32.09
N PRO A 125 24.67 -24.49 31.06
CA PRO A 125 24.25 -24.74 29.69
C PRO A 125 25.25 -25.66 28.96
N ILE A 126 25.27 -26.94 29.32
CA ILE A 126 26.24 -27.92 28.82
C ILE A 126 26.23 -28.03 27.29
N GLY A 127 25.05 -27.86 26.67
CA GLY A 127 24.87 -27.90 25.21
C GLY A 127 25.66 -26.83 24.45
N LEU A 128 26.31 -25.89 25.14
CA LEU A 128 27.25 -24.95 24.52
C LEU A 128 28.62 -25.56 24.18
N TYR A 129 29.03 -26.64 24.85
CA TYR A 129 30.37 -27.24 24.68
C TYR A 129 30.38 -28.78 24.59
N GLU A 130 29.28 -29.48 24.88
CA GLU A 130 29.16 -30.93 24.66
C GLU A 130 28.06 -31.25 23.65
N SER A 131 28.35 -32.18 22.73
CA SER A 131 27.38 -32.66 21.74
C SER A 131 26.46 -33.75 22.29
N LYS A 132 26.87 -34.39 23.39
CA LYS A 132 26.17 -35.50 24.02
C LYS A 132 25.96 -35.17 25.47
N ILE A 133 24.72 -35.22 25.91
CA ILE A 133 24.38 -35.08 27.32
C ILE A 133 23.96 -36.48 27.76
N GLY A 134 24.89 -37.15 28.44
CA GLY A 134 24.86 -38.59 28.70
C GLY A 134 24.66 -39.47 27.45
N ASN A 135 23.50 -40.11 27.27
CA ASN A 135 23.20 -41.02 26.15
C ASN A 135 22.43 -40.34 25.00
N ASP A 136 21.88 -39.14 25.22
CA ASP A 136 21.11 -38.44 24.20
C ASP A 136 22.01 -37.50 23.39
N ASP A 137 21.89 -37.59 22.07
CA ASP A 137 22.46 -36.63 21.14
C ASP A 137 21.57 -35.38 21.13
N LEU A 138 22.16 -34.19 21.12
CA LEU A 138 21.40 -32.93 20.97
C LEU A 138 20.70 -32.82 19.60
N GLY A 139 20.92 -33.81 18.72
CA GLY A 139 20.19 -34.02 17.48
C GLY A 139 20.86 -33.35 16.30
N GLU A 140 20.34 -33.63 15.10
CA GLU A 140 20.94 -33.15 13.83
C GLU A 140 20.93 -31.62 13.69
N LYS A 141 20.11 -30.92 14.48
CA LYS A 141 20.04 -29.45 14.51
C LYS A 141 21.25 -28.81 15.18
N TRP A 142 21.91 -29.50 16.11
CA TRP A 142 23.05 -28.98 16.85
C TRP A 142 24.31 -28.94 15.98
N LYS A 143 24.90 -27.75 15.77
CA LYS A 143 26.15 -27.60 14.97
C LYS A 143 27.36 -27.24 15.82
N GLY A 144 27.23 -27.31 17.14
CA GLY A 144 28.29 -26.97 18.09
C GLY A 144 29.52 -27.90 18.04
N PRO A 145 30.52 -27.70 18.91
CA PRO A 145 30.45 -26.87 20.12
C PRO A 145 30.57 -25.37 19.83
N TYR A 146 29.79 -24.55 20.54
CA TYR A 146 29.75 -23.09 20.39
C TYR A 146 30.78 -22.37 21.28
N THR A 147 31.34 -23.10 22.26
CA THR A 147 32.38 -22.68 23.19
C THR A 147 33.37 -23.82 23.41
N THR A 148 34.58 -23.49 23.89
CA THR A 148 35.51 -24.53 24.34
C THR A 148 35.08 -25.09 25.69
N TYR A 149 35.35 -26.38 25.93
CA TYR A 149 35.14 -27.01 27.23
C TYR A 149 35.73 -26.13 28.37
N PRO A 150 34.90 -25.70 29.35
CA PRO A 150 35.37 -24.84 30.44
C PRO A 150 36.42 -25.56 31.29
N LYS A 151 37.57 -24.90 31.50
CA LYS A 151 38.65 -25.41 32.34
C LYS A 151 38.78 -24.60 33.61
N ASP A 152 39.13 -25.25 34.71
CA ASP A 152 39.40 -24.56 35.95
C ASP A 152 40.67 -23.72 35.84
N ALA A 153 40.55 -22.41 36.07
CA ALA A 153 41.69 -21.50 36.12
C ALA A 153 42.55 -21.70 37.39
N TYR A 154 41.99 -22.31 38.43
CA TYR A 154 42.59 -22.48 39.75
C TYR A 154 42.39 -23.91 40.29
N PRO A 155 42.88 -24.96 39.60
CA PRO A 155 42.52 -26.36 39.83
C PRO A 155 42.89 -26.98 41.19
N ASN A 156 43.47 -26.21 42.12
CA ASN A 156 43.85 -26.67 43.46
C ASN A 156 43.28 -25.76 44.59
N ASP A 157 42.44 -24.76 44.27
CA ASP A 157 41.91 -23.85 45.29
C ASP A 157 40.81 -24.50 46.16
N GLY A 158 40.18 -25.56 45.63
CA GLY A 158 39.21 -26.40 46.32
C GLY A 158 39.78 -27.56 47.14
N ASP A 159 41.07 -27.90 46.99
CA ASP A 159 41.66 -29.13 47.57
C ASP A 159 41.58 -29.21 49.11
N ASN A 160 41.50 -28.06 49.78
CA ASN A 160 41.41 -27.99 51.24
C ASN A 160 39.97 -27.84 51.76
N LEU A 161 38.97 -27.83 50.87
CA LEU A 161 37.56 -27.70 51.21
C LEU A 161 36.91 -29.09 51.26
N ASP A 162 36.05 -29.29 52.26
CA ASP A 162 35.28 -30.52 52.42
C ASP A 162 33.99 -30.44 51.58
N SER A 163 33.77 -31.39 50.66
CA SER A 163 32.60 -31.47 49.78
C SER A 163 31.26 -31.53 50.53
N VAL A 164 31.27 -31.96 51.80
CA VAL A 164 30.08 -32.11 52.65
C VAL A 164 29.93 -30.91 53.59
N ASN A 165 31.01 -30.53 54.29
CA ASN A 165 30.94 -29.47 55.31
C ASN A 165 31.03 -28.05 54.71
N ASP A 166 31.75 -27.90 53.60
CA ASP A 166 31.95 -26.64 52.87
C ASP A 166 31.34 -26.69 51.46
N LYS A 167 30.27 -27.47 51.29
CA LYS A 167 29.68 -27.82 49.98
C LYS A 167 29.54 -26.64 49.02
N GLU A 168 29.00 -25.50 49.47
CA GLU A 168 28.80 -24.32 48.62
C GLU A 168 30.14 -23.70 48.17
N LEU A 169 31.09 -23.58 49.08
CA LEU A 169 32.43 -23.08 48.79
C LEU A 169 33.17 -24.04 47.83
N PHE A 170 33.03 -25.34 48.05
CA PHE A 170 33.61 -26.39 47.21
C PHE A 170 33.04 -26.36 45.79
N GLU A 171 31.71 -26.30 45.66
CA GLU A 171 31.00 -26.22 44.37
C GLU A 171 31.32 -24.96 43.57
N ARG A 172 31.69 -23.88 44.28
CA ARG A 172 32.07 -22.61 43.69
C ARG A 172 33.52 -22.59 43.21
N LYS A 173 34.39 -23.38 43.84
CA LYS A 173 35.85 -23.32 43.63
C LYS A 173 36.32 -24.38 42.63
N ASN A 174 35.74 -25.57 42.66
CA ASN A 174 36.03 -26.61 41.67
C ASN A 174 35.24 -26.37 40.39
N ASN A 175 35.85 -25.72 39.42
CA ASN A 175 35.18 -25.21 38.22
C ASN A 175 35.40 -26.06 36.96
N GLU A 176 36.13 -27.18 37.03
CA GLU A 176 36.41 -28.00 35.84
C GLU A 176 35.10 -28.44 35.15
N GLY A 177 34.88 -28.06 33.90
CA GLY A 177 33.63 -28.34 33.18
C GLY A 177 32.45 -27.41 33.50
N LYS A 178 32.65 -26.37 34.32
CA LYS A 178 31.69 -25.28 34.56
C LYS A 178 32.24 -23.95 34.10
N TYR A 179 31.39 -23.05 33.65
CA TYR A 179 31.85 -21.69 33.40
C TYR A 179 32.22 -21.01 34.71
N SER A 180 33.31 -20.25 34.70
CA SER A 180 33.80 -19.52 35.86
C SER A 180 34.17 -18.08 35.52
N ASP A 181 34.09 -17.21 36.51
CA ASP A 181 34.53 -15.82 36.41
C ASP A 181 36.05 -15.67 36.68
N ALA A 182 36.58 -14.45 36.49
CA ALA A 182 38.00 -14.18 36.72
C ALA A 182 38.42 -14.23 38.21
N TRP A 183 37.48 -14.39 39.15
CA TRP A 183 37.72 -14.64 40.57
C TRP A 183 37.71 -16.14 40.92
N GLY A 184 37.50 -17.01 39.92
CA GLY A 184 37.43 -18.45 40.09
C GLY A 184 36.16 -18.89 40.81
N ASN A 185 35.04 -18.19 40.58
CA ASN A 185 33.73 -18.64 41.03
C ASN A 185 32.93 -19.17 39.84
N THR A 186 32.21 -20.28 40.04
CA THR A 186 31.20 -20.76 39.09
C THR A 186 30.21 -19.66 38.71
N LEU A 187 30.01 -19.43 37.41
CA LEU A 187 28.95 -18.57 36.89
C LEU A 187 27.59 -19.21 37.11
N LEU A 188 26.60 -18.40 37.46
CA LEU A 188 25.23 -18.85 37.66
C LEU A 188 24.40 -18.56 36.41
N PHE A 189 23.67 -19.57 35.95
CA PHE A 189 22.66 -19.41 34.91
C PHE A 189 21.28 -19.56 35.51
N TYR A 190 20.38 -18.66 35.16
CA TYR A 190 19.02 -18.63 35.67
C TYR A 190 18.03 -18.25 34.56
N LYS A 191 16.99 -19.07 34.34
CA LYS A 191 15.87 -18.74 33.45
C LYS A 191 14.71 -18.16 34.26
N GLU A 192 14.35 -16.93 33.92
CA GLU A 192 13.16 -16.24 34.42
C GLU A 192 12.06 -16.31 33.35
N TYR A 193 10.85 -16.70 33.72
CA TYR A 193 9.72 -16.83 32.79
C TYR A 193 8.65 -15.78 33.12
N GLU A 194 8.13 -15.10 32.10
CA GLU A 194 6.93 -14.25 32.25
C GLU A 194 5.68 -15.14 32.37
N ASP A 195 5.61 -16.21 31.55
CA ASP A 195 4.64 -17.30 31.68
C ASP A 195 5.40 -18.64 31.87
N PRO A 196 5.26 -19.29 33.03
CA PRO A 196 5.86 -20.60 33.33
C PRO A 196 5.57 -21.72 32.32
N LEU A 197 4.48 -21.60 31.55
CA LEU A 197 4.07 -22.60 30.56
C LEU A 197 4.62 -22.31 29.17
N ASP A 198 5.26 -21.15 28.97
CA ASP A 198 5.74 -20.68 27.69
C ASP A 198 7.25 -20.37 27.73
N GLU A 199 8.06 -21.31 27.22
CA GLU A 199 9.51 -21.15 27.11
C GLU A 199 9.94 -19.93 26.29
N THR A 200 9.06 -19.42 25.42
CA THR A 200 9.36 -18.27 24.57
C THR A 200 9.45 -16.97 25.34
N THR A 201 8.87 -16.93 26.55
CA THR A 201 8.95 -15.81 27.48
C THR A 201 10.20 -15.82 28.35
N ALA A 202 11.06 -16.83 28.20
CA ALA A 202 12.23 -16.98 29.05
C ALA A 202 13.29 -15.89 28.84
N THR A 203 13.69 -15.25 29.93
CA THR A 203 14.89 -14.42 30.04
C THR A 203 16.01 -15.23 30.69
N LEU A 204 17.12 -15.43 29.98
CA LEU A 204 18.29 -16.11 30.54
C LEU A 204 19.24 -15.09 31.18
N TRP A 205 19.48 -15.24 32.47
CA TRP A 205 20.47 -14.52 33.25
C TRP A 205 21.77 -15.32 33.36
N ILE A 206 22.90 -14.65 33.19
CA ILE A 206 24.25 -15.17 33.39
C ILE A 206 24.95 -14.25 34.38
N ILE A 207 25.23 -14.77 35.59
CA ILE A 207 25.59 -13.94 36.74
C ILE A 207 26.94 -14.41 37.30
N SER A 208 27.90 -13.49 37.39
CA SER A 208 29.08 -13.63 38.23
C SER A 208 28.80 -13.01 39.60
N ARG A 209 29.16 -13.74 40.66
CA ARG A 209 29.00 -13.32 42.07
C ARG A 209 30.03 -12.25 42.52
N GLY A 210 30.74 -11.65 41.57
CA GLY A 210 31.70 -10.59 41.84
C GLY A 210 32.81 -10.99 42.82
N LYS A 211 33.24 -10.00 43.60
CA LYS A 211 34.38 -10.12 44.53
C LYS A 211 33.92 -10.65 45.87
N ASP A 212 32.74 -10.26 46.34
CA ASP A 212 32.22 -10.63 47.65
C ASP A 212 31.64 -12.05 47.67
N GLN A 213 31.41 -12.62 46.48
CA GLN A 213 30.95 -13.98 46.23
C GLN A 213 29.51 -14.24 46.69
N LYS A 214 28.73 -13.19 46.90
CA LYS A 214 27.34 -13.25 47.32
C LYS A 214 26.42 -13.04 46.13
N VAL A 215 25.23 -13.60 46.24
CA VAL A 215 24.16 -13.44 45.24
C VAL A 215 22.86 -13.85 45.89
N ILE A 216 21.80 -13.07 45.63
CA ILE A 216 20.44 -13.45 45.95
C ILE A 216 19.72 -13.69 44.63
N ILE A 217 19.37 -14.95 44.38
CA ILE A 217 18.55 -15.38 43.24
C ILE A 217 17.12 -15.56 43.75
N PRO A 218 16.11 -15.20 42.95
CA PRO A 218 14.72 -15.48 43.32
C PRO A 218 14.48 -16.97 43.58
N THR A 219 13.77 -17.27 44.66
CA THR A 219 13.42 -18.66 45.02
C THR A 219 12.06 -19.09 44.48
N THR A 220 11.26 -18.11 44.04
CA THR A 220 9.91 -18.32 43.52
C THR A 220 9.92 -18.15 42.00
N LEU A 221 9.28 -19.08 41.28
CA LEU A 221 9.09 -18.96 39.84
C LEU A 221 8.31 -17.68 39.52
N GLY A 222 8.83 -16.83 38.62
CA GLY A 222 8.21 -15.56 38.22
C GLY A 222 8.67 -14.31 38.98
N GLU A 223 9.58 -14.45 39.95
CA GLU A 223 10.27 -13.30 40.55
C GLU A 223 11.54 -12.95 39.73
N SER A 224 11.79 -11.65 39.51
CA SER A 224 12.95 -11.18 38.76
C SER A 224 14.20 -11.03 39.63
N TYR A 225 15.37 -11.25 39.03
CA TYR A 225 16.65 -10.94 39.67
C TYR A 225 16.78 -9.43 39.95
N ASP A 226 16.99 -9.05 41.21
CA ASP A 226 17.19 -7.65 41.61
C ASP A 226 18.68 -7.29 41.65
N GLU A 227 19.17 -6.64 40.59
CA GLU A 227 20.54 -6.11 40.50
C GLU A 227 20.87 -5.07 41.59
N ASN A 228 19.87 -4.48 42.25
CA ASN A 228 20.05 -3.43 43.26
C ASN A 228 20.02 -3.95 44.71
N ALA A 229 19.77 -5.24 44.92
CA ALA A 229 19.86 -5.83 46.24
C ALA A 229 21.28 -5.66 46.81
N GLU A 230 21.43 -5.46 48.12
CA GLU A 230 22.72 -5.15 48.77
C GLU A 230 23.80 -6.19 48.44
N GLU A 231 23.42 -7.46 48.37
CA GLU A 231 24.24 -8.61 48.03
C GLU A 231 24.47 -8.83 46.53
N ASN A 232 23.84 -8.02 45.67
CA ASN A 232 23.97 -8.09 44.22
C ASN A 232 24.73 -6.89 43.62
N ILE A 233 25.11 -5.90 44.43
CA ILE A 233 25.71 -4.63 43.95
C ILE A 233 27.03 -4.84 43.19
N ASP A 234 27.87 -5.80 43.59
CA ASP A 234 29.13 -6.09 42.91
C ASP A 234 29.03 -7.22 41.87
N ASN A 235 27.83 -7.78 41.69
CA ASN A 235 27.60 -8.81 40.70
C ASN A 235 27.70 -8.25 39.28
N ILE A 236 28.18 -9.11 38.39
CA ILE A 236 28.23 -8.80 36.96
C ILE A 236 27.25 -9.73 36.28
N ALA A 237 26.11 -9.18 35.89
CA ALA A 237 25.05 -9.92 35.22
C ALA A 237 24.96 -9.52 33.75
N VAL A 238 24.70 -10.52 32.90
CA VAL A 238 24.28 -10.36 31.51
C VAL A 238 22.96 -11.09 31.34
N LYS A 239 21.98 -10.44 30.70
CA LYS A 239 20.71 -11.07 30.36
C LYS A 239 20.51 -11.22 28.86
N ILE A 240 19.76 -12.24 28.49
CA ILE A 240 19.29 -12.53 27.14
C ILE A 240 17.76 -12.54 27.21
N MET A 241 17.14 -11.47 26.72
CA MET A 241 15.69 -11.27 26.81
C MET A 241 14.94 -11.94 25.64
N PRO A 242 13.65 -12.29 25.78
CA PRO A 242 12.82 -12.86 24.72
C PRO A 242 12.87 -12.11 23.38
N ASN A 243 12.96 -10.79 23.40
CA ASN A 243 13.07 -10.00 22.18
C ASN A 243 14.44 -10.17 21.46
N GLU A 244 15.50 -10.49 22.19
CA GLU A 244 16.84 -10.71 21.64
C GLU A 244 16.98 -12.08 20.96
N TRP A 245 16.29 -13.11 21.46
CA TRP A 245 16.45 -14.49 20.97
C TRP A 245 15.20 -15.02 20.25
N TYR A 246 14.01 -14.86 20.83
CA TYR A 246 12.76 -15.39 20.29
C TYR A 246 12.22 -14.48 19.17
N ARG A 247 11.85 -13.23 19.48
CA ARG A 247 11.24 -12.32 18.48
C ARG A 247 12.14 -12.10 17.26
N SER A 248 13.45 -11.94 17.49
CA SER A 248 14.41 -11.73 16.40
C SER A 248 14.53 -12.96 15.48
N TYR A 249 14.45 -14.18 16.04
CA TYR A 249 14.47 -15.41 15.25
C TYR A 249 13.17 -15.61 14.44
N HIS A 250 12.00 -15.35 15.04
CA HIS A 250 10.71 -15.54 14.36
C HIS A 250 10.39 -14.45 13.35
N ILE A 251 10.71 -13.18 13.60
CA ILE A 251 10.40 -12.09 12.67
C ILE A 251 11.11 -12.28 11.32
N GLY A 252 12.37 -12.72 11.34
CA GLY A 252 13.11 -12.98 10.10
C GLY A 252 12.51 -14.14 9.29
N LYS A 253 12.04 -15.19 9.97
CA LYS A 253 11.39 -16.35 9.35
C LYS A 253 9.98 -16.01 8.86
N GLU A 254 9.19 -15.27 9.64
CA GLU A 254 7.86 -14.76 9.28
C GLU A 254 7.95 -13.89 8.03
N LYS A 255 8.92 -12.97 7.97
CA LYS A 255 9.13 -12.14 6.79
C LYS A 255 9.44 -12.99 5.56
N LYS A 256 10.40 -13.91 5.66
CA LYS A 256 10.76 -14.82 4.56
C LYS A 256 9.59 -15.71 4.14
N THR A 257 8.76 -16.16 5.09
CA THR A 257 7.54 -16.91 4.79
C THR A 257 6.53 -16.03 4.07
N LYS A 258 6.28 -14.79 4.49
CA LYS A 258 5.42 -13.83 3.76
C LYS A 258 5.93 -13.57 2.35
N GLU A 259 7.23 -13.36 2.18
CA GLU A 259 7.87 -13.22 0.86
C GLU A 259 7.66 -14.49 0.01
N LYS A 260 7.77 -15.69 0.60
CA LYS A 260 7.51 -16.97 -0.07
C LYS A 260 6.05 -17.14 -0.47
N LEU A 261 5.11 -16.77 0.40
CA LEU A 261 3.67 -16.82 0.13
C LEU A 261 3.28 -15.88 -1.03
N GLU A 262 3.84 -14.66 -1.05
CA GLU A 262 3.66 -13.73 -2.17
C GLU A 262 4.33 -14.24 -3.46
N GLU A 263 5.54 -14.82 -3.37
CA GLU A 263 6.19 -15.46 -4.53
C GLU A 263 5.26 -16.53 -5.14
N ILE A 264 4.74 -17.43 -4.30
CA ILE A 264 3.81 -18.49 -4.75
C ILE A 264 2.56 -17.88 -5.37
N ARG A 265 1.98 -16.85 -4.75
CA ARG A 265 0.82 -16.14 -5.30
C ARG A 265 1.13 -15.54 -6.67
N GLU A 266 2.27 -14.86 -6.84
CA GLU A 266 2.71 -14.35 -8.14
C GLU A 266 2.94 -15.46 -9.17
N ARG A 267 3.34 -16.66 -8.77
CA ARG A 267 3.44 -17.81 -9.69
C ARG A 267 2.08 -18.37 -10.09
N ILE A 268 1.07 -18.24 -9.24
CA ILE A 268 -0.29 -18.67 -9.53
C ILE A 268 -1.01 -17.66 -10.45
N ILE A 269 -1.05 -16.37 -10.10
CA ILE A 269 -1.84 -15.34 -10.80
C ILE A 269 -1.01 -14.33 -11.64
N GLY A 270 0.31 -14.35 -11.51
CA GLY A 270 1.20 -13.36 -12.11
C GLY A 270 1.53 -12.22 -11.16
N SER A 271 2.64 -11.50 -11.43
CA SER A 271 3.03 -10.33 -10.65
C SER A 271 2.03 -9.17 -10.83
N PHE A 272 1.67 -8.51 -9.73
CA PHE A 272 0.70 -7.41 -9.69
C PHE A 272 1.13 -6.18 -10.49
N ASP A 273 2.44 -5.99 -10.67
CA ASP A 273 3.00 -4.81 -11.31
C ASP A 273 2.97 -4.89 -12.84
N ASN A 274 2.66 -6.06 -13.40
CA ASN A 274 2.50 -6.21 -14.84
C ASN A 274 1.11 -5.78 -15.27
N SER A 275 0.97 -4.49 -15.58
CA SER A 275 -0.16 -3.99 -16.35
C SER A 275 0.24 -3.80 -17.82
N ASP A 276 -0.71 -4.03 -18.75
CA ASP A 276 -0.51 -3.62 -20.14
C ASP A 276 -0.52 -2.08 -20.28
N GLU A 277 -0.26 -1.58 -21.49
CA GLU A 277 -0.27 -0.14 -21.80
C GLU A 277 -1.63 0.53 -21.46
N ASP A 278 -2.70 -0.27 -21.36
CA ASP A 278 -4.06 0.14 -21.02
C ASP A 278 -4.37 0.08 -19.51
N GLY A 279 -3.39 -0.31 -18.68
CA GLY A 279 -3.53 -0.42 -17.23
C GLY A 279 -4.31 -1.66 -16.77
N ARG A 280 -4.49 -2.66 -17.64
CA ARG A 280 -5.12 -3.94 -17.28
C ARG A 280 -4.07 -4.85 -16.66
N LYS A 281 -4.41 -5.48 -15.54
CA LYS A 281 -3.55 -6.51 -14.95
C LYS A 281 -3.38 -7.67 -15.94
N LEU A 282 -2.15 -7.94 -16.33
CA LEU A 282 -1.81 -9.10 -17.11
C LEU A 282 -1.77 -10.30 -16.17
N ILE A 283 -2.81 -11.11 -16.20
CA ILE A 283 -2.80 -12.41 -15.52
C ILE A 283 -1.74 -13.25 -16.21
N ARG A 284 -0.72 -13.63 -15.45
CA ARG A 284 0.40 -14.48 -15.87
C ARG A 284 0.49 -15.66 -14.91
N GLY A 285 1.54 -16.47 -15.03
CA GLY A 285 1.71 -17.63 -14.18
C GLY A 285 0.75 -18.76 -14.53
N TYR A 286 0.49 -19.64 -13.58
CA TYR A 286 -0.29 -20.86 -13.81
C TYR A 286 -1.68 -20.57 -14.37
N ILE A 287 -2.43 -19.67 -13.73
CA ILE A 287 -3.81 -19.36 -14.13
C ILE A 287 -3.85 -18.67 -15.48
N GLY A 288 -2.90 -17.78 -15.77
CA GLY A 288 -2.83 -17.11 -17.08
C GLY A 288 -2.58 -18.08 -18.24
N ASP A 289 -1.98 -19.23 -17.95
CA ASP A 289 -1.69 -20.28 -18.92
C ASP A 289 -2.80 -21.33 -19.01
N THR A 290 -3.38 -21.75 -17.90
CA THR A 290 -4.32 -22.88 -17.85
C THR A 290 -5.80 -22.49 -17.74
N ASP A 291 -6.11 -21.25 -17.34
CA ASP A 291 -7.45 -20.73 -17.01
C ASP A 291 -8.17 -21.50 -15.88
N GLU A 292 -7.43 -22.24 -15.06
CA GLU A 292 -7.95 -23.05 -13.95
C GLU A 292 -7.06 -22.93 -12.71
N TRP A 293 -7.61 -23.21 -11.53
CA TRP A 293 -6.79 -23.35 -10.31
C TRP A 293 -5.86 -24.58 -10.42
N PRO A 294 -4.66 -24.55 -9.82
CA PRO A 294 -3.84 -25.75 -9.74
C PRO A 294 -4.56 -26.81 -8.89
N LYS A 295 -4.61 -28.04 -9.41
CA LYS A 295 -5.10 -29.22 -8.69
C LYS A 295 -4.24 -29.46 -7.45
N LEU A 296 -4.88 -29.83 -6.34
CA LEU A 296 -4.22 -30.09 -5.07
C LEU A 296 -4.08 -31.59 -4.84
N TYR A 297 -2.92 -31.99 -4.32
CA TYR A 297 -2.60 -33.40 -4.05
C TYR A 297 -2.24 -33.58 -2.58
N ARG A 298 -2.67 -34.68 -1.98
CA ARG A 298 -2.51 -34.92 -0.54
C ARG A 298 -1.11 -35.45 -0.20
N ILE A 299 -0.57 -34.97 0.92
CA ILE A 299 0.60 -35.55 1.60
C ILE A 299 0.15 -36.12 2.95
N ASP A 300 0.75 -37.23 3.37
CA ASP A 300 0.53 -37.80 4.70
C ASP A 300 1.32 -37.05 5.78
N GLU A 301 1.11 -37.40 7.05
CA GLU A 301 1.80 -36.79 8.21
C GLU A 301 3.33 -36.98 8.16
N SER A 302 3.83 -37.92 7.36
CA SER A 302 5.27 -38.15 7.16
C SER A 302 5.86 -37.36 6.00
N GLY A 303 5.06 -36.50 5.34
CA GLY A 303 5.48 -35.73 4.17
C GLY A 303 5.57 -36.56 2.89
N LYS A 304 5.00 -37.77 2.86
CA LYS A 304 4.97 -38.63 1.69
C LYS A 304 3.66 -38.41 0.92
N TRP A 305 3.74 -38.45 -0.41
CA TRP A 305 2.55 -38.39 -1.25
C TRP A 305 1.60 -39.55 -0.98
N ASP A 306 0.33 -39.21 -0.73
CA ASP A 306 -0.74 -40.19 -0.72
C ASP A 306 -0.95 -40.70 -2.15
N THR A 307 -0.90 -42.03 -2.33
CA THR A 307 -1.08 -42.66 -3.63
C THR A 307 -2.25 -43.63 -3.64
N ASP A 308 -2.93 -43.73 -4.77
CA ASP A 308 -3.96 -44.74 -5.00
C ASP A 308 -3.36 -46.17 -5.08
N ILE A 309 -4.22 -47.16 -5.33
CA ILE A 309 -3.82 -48.57 -5.46
C ILE A 309 -2.85 -48.83 -6.63
N ASN A 310 -2.73 -47.91 -7.58
CA ASN A 310 -1.85 -47.99 -8.74
C ASN A 310 -0.55 -47.20 -8.54
N GLY A 311 -0.40 -46.51 -7.40
CA GLY A 311 0.75 -45.66 -7.10
C GLY A 311 0.65 -44.24 -7.68
N GLU A 312 -0.52 -43.83 -8.17
CA GLU A 312 -0.77 -42.48 -8.67
C GLU A 312 -1.11 -41.54 -7.51
N LYS A 313 -0.59 -40.31 -7.53
CA LYS A 313 -0.83 -39.33 -6.45
C LYS A 313 -2.33 -38.99 -6.37
N LEU A 314 -2.88 -39.02 -5.16
CA LEU A 314 -4.30 -38.73 -4.93
C LEU A 314 -4.58 -37.23 -5.07
N GLU A 315 -5.31 -36.88 -6.12
CA GLU A 315 -5.92 -35.56 -6.28
C GLU A 315 -7.07 -35.39 -5.28
N ILE A 316 -7.16 -34.21 -4.70
CA ILE A 316 -8.21 -33.85 -3.76
C ILE A 316 -9.46 -33.45 -4.55
N ASP A 317 -10.48 -34.30 -4.50
CA ASP A 317 -11.79 -34.06 -5.14
C ASP A 317 -12.72 -33.15 -4.30
N TYR A 318 -12.41 -32.93 -3.02
CA TYR A 318 -13.32 -32.29 -2.06
C TYR A 318 -12.97 -30.84 -1.73
N LEU A 319 -14.00 -30.00 -1.71
CA LEU A 319 -13.93 -28.62 -1.21
C LEU A 319 -13.60 -28.63 0.30
N ASN A 320 -12.61 -27.82 0.69
CA ASN A 320 -12.09 -27.67 2.07
C ASN A 320 -11.09 -28.72 2.58
N GLU A 321 -10.63 -29.64 1.74
CA GLU A 321 -9.43 -30.43 2.04
C GLU A 321 -8.17 -29.66 1.63
N TRP A 322 -7.04 -29.95 2.27
CA TRP A 322 -5.78 -29.28 2.00
C TRP A 322 -4.78 -30.19 1.29
N GLY A 323 -3.97 -29.59 0.41
CA GLY A 323 -2.93 -30.31 -0.33
C GLY A 323 -1.86 -29.40 -0.90
N GLN A 324 -1.14 -29.92 -1.89
CA GLN A 324 0.00 -29.26 -2.54
C GLN A 324 -0.25 -29.10 -4.06
N PRO A 325 0.08 -27.93 -4.65
CA PRO A 325 -0.19 -27.63 -6.05
C PRO A 325 0.97 -28.06 -6.96
N ILE A 326 1.15 -29.37 -7.13
CA ILE A 326 2.27 -29.95 -7.89
C ILE A 326 2.42 -29.35 -9.31
N ALA A 327 1.30 -28.96 -9.91
CA ALA A 327 1.25 -28.35 -11.23
C ALA A 327 2.04 -27.04 -11.35
N LEU A 328 2.50 -26.45 -10.23
CA LEU A 328 3.38 -25.30 -10.23
C LEU A 328 4.84 -25.62 -10.62
N TRP A 329 5.30 -26.87 -10.47
CA TRP A 329 6.68 -27.28 -10.82
C TRP A 329 6.75 -28.53 -11.72
N GLU A 330 5.64 -29.22 -11.96
CA GLU A 330 5.58 -30.43 -12.80
C GLU A 330 4.33 -30.39 -13.72
N ASN A 331 4.46 -30.71 -15.01
CA ASN A 331 3.31 -30.72 -15.94
C ASN A 331 2.49 -32.01 -15.79
N ILE A 332 1.59 -32.02 -14.80
CA ILE A 332 0.70 -33.17 -14.57
C ILE A 332 -0.38 -33.22 -15.65
N GLY A 333 -0.59 -34.41 -16.22
CA GLY A 333 -1.65 -34.66 -17.19
C GLY A 333 -1.35 -34.16 -18.61
N ASN A 334 -0.10 -33.71 -18.88
CA ASN A 334 0.32 -33.17 -20.18
C ASN A 334 -0.60 -32.05 -20.69
N ASN A 335 -0.95 -31.09 -19.83
CA ASN A 335 -1.78 -29.96 -20.23
C ASN A 335 -1.04 -29.16 -21.33
N PRO A 336 -1.59 -29.05 -22.55
CA PRO A 336 -0.91 -28.40 -23.67
C PRO A 336 -0.75 -26.89 -23.46
N ASN A 337 -1.53 -26.30 -22.56
CA ASN A 337 -1.48 -24.87 -22.26
C ASN A 337 -0.47 -24.52 -21.15
N TRP A 338 0.01 -25.51 -20.40
CA TRP A 338 1.01 -25.30 -19.34
C TRP A 338 2.35 -24.84 -19.94
N LYS A 339 2.85 -23.67 -19.52
CA LYS A 339 4.14 -23.13 -19.98
C LYS A 339 5.21 -23.08 -18.88
N GLY A 340 4.95 -23.77 -17.76
CA GLY A 340 5.87 -23.84 -16.63
C GLY A 340 7.20 -24.55 -16.92
N PRO A 341 8.00 -24.83 -15.89
CA PRO A 341 7.65 -24.76 -14.47
C PRO A 341 7.56 -23.33 -13.95
N TYR A 342 6.56 -23.05 -13.11
CA TYR A 342 6.36 -21.74 -12.49
C TYR A 342 7.18 -21.56 -11.21
N MET A 343 7.59 -22.68 -10.58
CA MET A 343 8.53 -22.75 -9.47
C MET A 343 9.57 -23.84 -9.68
N GLU A 344 10.72 -23.70 -9.01
CA GLU A 344 11.71 -24.78 -8.94
C GLU A 344 11.17 -25.99 -8.18
N TYR A 345 11.66 -27.18 -8.52
CA TYR A 345 11.26 -28.42 -7.87
C TYR A 345 11.67 -28.37 -6.39
N PRO A 346 10.72 -28.48 -5.44
CA PRO A 346 11.04 -28.45 -4.02
C PRO A 346 11.84 -29.69 -3.60
N TRP A 347 12.84 -29.52 -2.74
CA TRP A 347 13.75 -30.61 -2.36
C TRP A 347 13.03 -31.80 -1.70
N GLN A 348 12.04 -31.54 -0.85
CA GLN A 348 11.22 -32.55 -0.19
C GLN A 348 10.04 -33.03 -1.05
N GLY A 349 9.89 -32.47 -2.24
CA GLY A 349 8.78 -32.76 -3.14
C GLY A 349 7.52 -31.95 -2.87
N TYR A 350 7.43 -31.19 -1.78
CA TYR A 350 6.33 -30.27 -1.45
C TYR A 350 6.85 -28.89 -1.04
N LEU A 351 6.00 -27.87 -1.11
CA LEU A 351 6.39 -26.52 -0.72
C LEU A 351 6.39 -26.38 0.80
N GLU A 352 7.44 -25.75 1.32
CA GLU A 352 7.62 -25.47 2.74
C GLU A 352 7.70 -23.96 2.97
N ASP A 353 7.33 -23.55 4.18
CA ASP A 353 7.62 -22.22 4.68
C ASP A 353 9.08 -22.09 5.15
N SER A 354 9.43 -20.93 5.71
CA SER A 354 10.79 -20.71 6.20
C SER A 354 11.12 -21.50 7.47
N TRP A 355 10.12 -22.00 8.19
CA TRP A 355 10.29 -22.84 9.38
C TRP A 355 10.51 -24.32 9.03
N GLY A 356 10.28 -24.69 7.77
CA GLY A 356 10.41 -26.06 7.28
C GLY A 356 9.11 -26.85 7.41
N ASN A 357 7.99 -26.18 7.70
CA ASN A 357 6.68 -26.80 7.75
C ASN A 357 6.07 -26.81 6.34
N PRO A 358 5.35 -27.88 5.93
CA PRO A 358 4.67 -27.91 4.65
C PRO A 358 3.61 -26.81 4.57
N LEU A 359 3.47 -26.15 3.42
CA LEU A 359 2.39 -25.15 3.21
C LEU A 359 1.04 -25.83 2.96
N LYS A 360 -0.02 -25.38 3.62
CA LYS A 360 -1.39 -25.88 3.44
C LYS A 360 -2.11 -25.06 2.37
N PHE A 361 -2.40 -25.66 1.22
CA PHE A 361 -3.27 -25.03 0.21
C PHE A 361 -4.68 -25.54 0.36
N THR A 362 -5.67 -24.66 0.43
CA THR A 362 -7.08 -25.03 0.52
C THR A 362 -7.87 -24.24 -0.52
N LEU A 363 -8.67 -24.93 -1.34
CA LEU A 363 -9.58 -24.30 -2.27
C LEU A 363 -11.00 -24.35 -1.72
N LYS A 364 -11.55 -23.17 -1.42
CA LYS A 364 -12.94 -23.02 -0.96
C LYS A 364 -13.79 -22.46 -2.09
N VAL A 365 -14.73 -23.27 -2.57
CA VAL A 365 -15.71 -22.87 -3.60
C VAL A 365 -17.07 -22.68 -2.94
N THR A 366 -17.63 -21.48 -3.06
CA THR A 366 -19.00 -21.16 -2.69
C THR A 366 -19.81 -20.80 -3.94
N LEU A 367 -21.12 -20.61 -3.82
CA LEU A 367 -21.96 -20.13 -4.93
C LEU A 367 -21.55 -18.73 -5.44
N GLU A 368 -20.86 -17.95 -4.60
CA GLU A 368 -20.58 -16.53 -4.87
C GLU A 368 -19.08 -16.24 -5.08
N SER A 369 -18.18 -17.10 -4.60
CA SER A 369 -16.73 -16.86 -4.63
C SER A 369 -15.93 -18.17 -4.67
N GLU A 370 -14.76 -18.15 -5.31
CA GLU A 370 -13.73 -19.18 -5.09
C GLU A 370 -12.49 -18.52 -4.52
N ILE A 371 -11.95 -19.09 -3.44
CA ILE A 371 -10.79 -18.54 -2.75
C ILE A 371 -9.80 -19.68 -2.55
N MET A 372 -8.59 -19.48 -3.04
CA MET A 372 -7.44 -20.32 -2.70
C MET A 372 -6.72 -19.68 -1.51
N THR A 373 -6.67 -20.39 -0.39
CA THR A 373 -5.92 -19.98 0.80
C THR A 373 -4.63 -20.79 0.87
N ILE A 374 -3.51 -20.11 1.07
CA ILE A 374 -2.21 -20.73 1.33
C ILE A 374 -1.84 -20.36 2.76
N THR A 375 -1.71 -21.36 3.62
CA THR A 375 -1.41 -21.20 5.06
C THR A 375 -0.06 -21.83 5.38
N SER A 376 0.76 -21.12 6.14
CA SER A 376 1.93 -21.64 6.85
C SER A 376 1.55 -21.83 8.31
N ALA A 377 1.92 -22.99 8.87
CA ALA A 377 1.71 -23.38 10.27
C ALA A 377 2.59 -22.61 11.27
N GLY A 378 3.07 -21.43 10.87
CA GLY A 378 3.92 -20.60 11.70
C GLY A 378 5.16 -21.31 12.26
N TYR A 379 5.51 -20.94 13.48
CA TYR A 379 6.63 -21.49 14.23
C TYR A 379 6.25 -22.76 14.98
N ASP A 380 5.05 -22.81 15.54
CA ASP A 380 4.62 -23.96 16.34
C ASP A 380 4.48 -25.24 15.50
N GLY A 381 4.32 -25.09 14.17
CA GLY A 381 4.18 -26.19 13.23
C GLY A 381 2.78 -26.81 13.27
N GLU A 382 1.85 -26.20 14.00
CA GLU A 382 0.46 -26.61 14.07
C GLU A 382 -0.39 -25.63 13.24
N PHE A 383 -1.32 -26.17 12.44
CA PHE A 383 -2.26 -25.32 11.71
C PHE A 383 -3.43 -24.92 12.61
N ASP A 384 -4.08 -23.82 12.23
CA ASP A 384 -5.27 -23.28 12.87
C ASP A 384 -4.98 -22.69 14.27
N THR A 385 -3.74 -22.19 14.48
CA THR A 385 -3.23 -21.49 15.67
C THR A 385 -3.06 -19.97 15.41
N GLU A 386 -2.64 -19.20 16.41
CA GLU A 386 -2.56 -17.73 16.30
C GLU A 386 -1.36 -17.22 15.48
N ASP A 387 -0.32 -18.03 15.29
CA ASP A 387 0.89 -17.68 14.53
C ASP A 387 0.84 -18.08 13.05
N ASP A 388 -0.27 -18.68 12.61
CA ASP A 388 -0.55 -19.00 11.22
C ASP A 388 -0.40 -17.77 10.32
N LEU A 389 0.38 -17.92 9.25
CA LEU A 389 0.47 -16.93 8.19
C LEU A 389 -0.30 -17.40 6.98
N LEU A 390 -1.27 -16.61 6.53
CA LEU A 390 -2.06 -16.95 5.37
C LEU A 390 -2.08 -15.86 4.31
N ILE A 391 -2.22 -16.30 3.05
CA ILE A 391 -2.55 -15.43 1.93
C ILE A 391 -3.77 -16.01 1.19
N ASN A 392 -4.69 -15.14 0.83
CA ASN A 392 -5.89 -15.49 0.09
C ASN A 392 -5.77 -14.98 -1.34
N ILE A 393 -6.08 -15.84 -2.30
CA ILE A 393 -6.18 -15.51 -3.71
C ILE A 393 -7.64 -15.69 -4.11
N ASN A 394 -8.35 -14.58 -4.29
CA ASN A 394 -9.75 -14.63 -4.71
C ASN A 394 -9.85 -14.81 -6.23
N LYS A 395 -10.85 -15.57 -6.69
CA LYS A 395 -11.20 -15.70 -8.10
C LYS A 395 -11.42 -14.35 -8.78
N ASP A 396 -12.04 -13.38 -8.10
CA ASP A 396 -12.27 -12.04 -8.66
C ASP A 396 -10.96 -11.27 -8.93
N GLU A 397 -9.81 -11.69 -8.35
CA GLU A 397 -8.51 -11.07 -8.64
C GLU A 397 -7.99 -11.39 -10.05
N TRP A 398 -8.45 -12.49 -10.66
CA TRP A 398 -8.03 -12.95 -11.99
C TRP A 398 -9.21 -13.22 -12.94
N LYS A 399 -10.43 -13.38 -12.46
CA LYS A 399 -11.61 -13.25 -13.31
C LYS A 399 -12.01 -11.80 -13.33
N VAL A 400 -11.44 -11.08 -14.29
CA VAL A 400 -11.78 -9.67 -14.59
C VAL A 400 -13.30 -9.52 -14.69
N LYS A 401 -13.94 -9.06 -13.61
CA LYS A 401 -15.23 -8.37 -13.68
C LYS A 401 -14.92 -6.90 -13.95
N ASP A 402 -14.86 -6.56 -15.23
CA ASP A 402 -15.06 -5.26 -15.92
C ASP A 402 -15.15 -3.93 -15.14
N ILE A 403 -14.40 -3.66 -14.07
CA ILE A 403 -14.26 -2.29 -13.54
C ILE A 403 -12.81 -2.06 -13.10
N SER A 404 -12.02 -1.49 -14.02
CA SER A 404 -10.61 -1.16 -13.79
C SER A 404 -10.46 0.30 -13.36
N ILE A 405 -9.34 0.67 -12.76
CA ILE A 405 -8.94 2.06 -12.45
C ILE A 405 -9.01 2.99 -13.69
N ASN A 406 -8.99 2.41 -14.90
CA ASN A 406 -9.21 3.14 -16.16
C ASN A 406 -10.64 3.72 -16.27
N ASP A 407 -11.63 3.05 -15.68
CA ASP A 407 -13.03 3.46 -15.75
C ASP A 407 -13.30 4.71 -14.91
N GLU A 408 -12.64 4.92 -13.77
CA GLU A 408 -12.75 6.19 -13.04
C GLU A 408 -12.18 7.37 -13.85
N LYS A 409 -11.04 7.16 -14.54
CA LYS A 409 -10.46 8.18 -15.43
C LYS A 409 -11.38 8.46 -16.61
N LYS A 410 -11.97 7.43 -17.21
CA LYS A 410 -12.93 7.58 -18.32
C LYS A 410 -14.24 8.21 -17.89
N VAL A 411 -14.80 7.84 -16.73
CA VAL A 411 -15.95 8.51 -16.12
C VAL A 411 -15.66 10.00 -15.92
N LYS A 412 -14.48 10.34 -15.38
CA LYS A 412 -14.08 11.74 -15.20
C LYS A 412 -13.92 12.47 -16.54
N ALA A 413 -13.29 11.83 -17.53
CA ALA A 413 -13.13 12.40 -18.87
C ALA A 413 -14.48 12.61 -19.57
N THR A 414 -15.40 11.64 -19.49
CA THR A 414 -16.76 11.75 -20.02
C THR A 414 -17.55 12.87 -19.32
N LYS A 415 -17.47 12.98 -17.98
CA LYS A 415 -18.07 14.12 -17.26
C LYS A 415 -17.52 15.47 -17.73
N ASN A 416 -16.24 15.55 -18.06
CA ASN A 416 -15.65 16.76 -18.65
C ASN A 416 -16.19 17.05 -20.05
N ILE A 417 -16.34 16.02 -20.90
CA ILE A 417 -16.94 16.17 -22.24
C ILE A 417 -18.39 16.66 -22.15
N LEU A 418 -19.20 16.05 -21.27
CA LEU A 418 -20.58 16.50 -21.04
C LEU A 418 -20.62 17.94 -20.49
N LYS A 419 -19.63 18.32 -19.69
CA LYS A 419 -19.48 19.68 -19.19
C LYS A 419 -19.10 20.68 -20.28
N GLU A 420 -18.19 20.31 -21.19
CA GLU A 420 -17.84 21.10 -22.37
C GLU A 420 -19.07 21.32 -23.27
N ILE A 421 -19.85 20.26 -23.51
CA ILE A 421 -21.12 20.37 -24.25
C ILE A 421 -22.09 21.34 -23.54
N GLU A 422 -22.26 21.22 -22.22
CA GLU A 422 -23.12 22.13 -21.45
C GLU A 422 -22.66 23.60 -21.59
N VAL A 423 -21.35 23.84 -21.54
CA VAL A 423 -20.75 25.18 -21.72
C VAL A 423 -20.89 25.67 -23.16
N ALA A 424 -20.75 24.80 -24.16
CA ALA A 424 -20.99 25.15 -25.56
C ALA A 424 -22.45 25.55 -25.81
N MET A 425 -23.39 24.88 -25.14
CA MET A 425 -24.82 25.16 -25.25
C MET A 425 -25.24 26.44 -24.50
N LEU A 426 -24.79 26.61 -23.25
CA LEU A 426 -25.30 27.65 -22.33
C LEU A 426 -24.29 28.75 -21.97
N GLY A 427 -23.06 28.66 -22.46
CA GLY A 427 -21.94 29.48 -22.01
C GLY A 427 -21.38 29.07 -20.64
N SER A 428 -20.21 29.63 -20.28
CA SER A 428 -19.57 29.33 -18.99
C SER A 428 -20.46 29.72 -17.80
N ARG A 429 -20.52 28.86 -16.78
CA ARG A 429 -21.25 29.13 -15.52
C ARG A 429 -20.62 30.26 -14.70
N ASP A 430 -19.36 30.59 -14.97
CA ASP A 430 -18.60 31.61 -14.23
C ASP A 430 -18.88 33.03 -14.75
N VAL A 431 -19.43 33.15 -15.95
CA VAL A 431 -19.82 34.45 -16.50
C VAL A 431 -21.12 34.88 -15.85
N LYS A 432 -20.99 35.82 -14.92
CA LYS A 432 -22.08 36.39 -14.15
C LYS A 432 -22.21 37.86 -14.45
N ASP A 433 -23.44 38.34 -14.34
CA ASP A 433 -23.71 39.75 -14.37
C ASP A 433 -23.31 40.49 -13.08
N ALA A 434 -23.42 41.81 -13.07
CA ALA A 434 -23.14 42.66 -11.90
C ALA A 434 -24.03 42.33 -10.67
N SER A 435 -25.12 41.58 -10.84
CA SER A 435 -25.99 41.09 -9.78
C SER A 435 -25.69 39.63 -9.38
N GLY A 436 -24.62 39.03 -9.90
CA GLY A 436 -24.19 37.67 -9.62
C GLY A 436 -24.99 36.57 -10.33
N ARG A 437 -25.86 36.91 -11.28
CA ARG A 437 -26.70 35.94 -12.01
C ARG A 437 -25.97 35.46 -13.26
N ARG A 438 -26.15 34.18 -13.61
CA ARG A 438 -25.53 33.57 -14.80
C ARG A 438 -25.99 34.29 -16.07
N ILE A 439 -25.03 34.65 -16.92
CA ILE A 439 -25.24 35.11 -18.29
C ILE A 439 -25.28 33.85 -19.16
N VAL A 440 -26.38 33.67 -19.90
CA VAL A 440 -26.46 32.58 -20.88
C VAL A 440 -25.76 33.04 -22.15
N GLY A 441 -24.70 32.32 -22.49
CA GLY A 441 -23.97 32.48 -23.74
C GLY A 441 -24.03 31.18 -24.54
N GLY A 442 -22.97 30.89 -25.29
CA GLY A 442 -22.91 29.71 -26.13
C GLY A 442 -23.98 29.71 -27.22
N TYR A 443 -24.25 28.55 -27.79
CA TYR A 443 -25.20 28.40 -28.88
C TYR A 443 -26.60 28.93 -28.51
N LEU A 444 -27.13 28.61 -27.33
CA LEU A 444 -28.48 29.03 -26.94
C LEU A 444 -28.55 30.54 -26.64
N GLY A 445 -27.47 31.11 -26.12
CA GLY A 445 -27.37 32.56 -25.91
C GLY A 445 -27.35 33.34 -27.23
N ASP A 446 -26.63 32.82 -28.22
CA ASP A 446 -26.43 33.47 -29.50
C ASP A 446 -27.57 33.18 -30.50
N MET A 447 -28.16 31.97 -30.49
CA MET A 447 -29.21 31.57 -31.45
C MET A 447 -30.62 31.62 -30.86
N GLY A 448 -30.80 31.58 -29.54
CA GLY A 448 -32.13 31.62 -28.92
C GLY A 448 -33.04 30.44 -29.23
N GLU A 449 -32.52 29.34 -29.81
CA GLU A 449 -33.27 28.11 -30.07
C GLU A 449 -32.35 26.90 -29.92
N MET A 450 -32.92 25.72 -29.65
CA MET A 450 -32.14 24.48 -29.56
C MET A 450 -31.48 24.15 -30.90
N PRO A 451 -30.25 23.63 -30.91
CA PRO A 451 -29.64 23.17 -32.15
C PRO A 451 -30.44 22.02 -32.74
N LYS A 452 -30.46 21.97 -34.07
CA LYS A 452 -30.98 20.82 -34.81
C LYS A 452 -30.17 19.58 -34.48
N LEU A 453 -30.86 18.45 -34.37
CA LEU A 453 -30.22 17.16 -34.13
C LEU A 453 -30.27 16.33 -35.41
N TYR A 454 -29.15 15.70 -35.75
CA TYR A 454 -29.02 14.86 -36.93
C TYR A 454 -28.78 13.41 -36.53
N LYS A 455 -29.32 12.45 -37.30
CA LYS A 455 -29.27 11.02 -36.98
C LYS A 455 -27.86 10.44 -37.12
N ILE A 456 -27.52 9.57 -36.19
CA ILE A 456 -26.31 8.73 -36.24
C ILE A 456 -26.75 7.27 -36.31
N ASP A 457 -26.10 6.49 -37.16
CA ASP A 457 -26.30 5.04 -37.24
C ASP A 457 -25.57 4.36 -36.08
N ASP A 458 -26.32 3.67 -35.20
CA ASP A 458 -25.81 3.01 -34.00
C ASP A 458 -24.72 1.95 -34.26
N THR A 459 -24.75 1.34 -35.45
CA THR A 459 -23.86 0.23 -35.83
C THR A 459 -22.56 0.75 -36.44
N THR A 460 -22.66 1.76 -37.31
CA THR A 460 -21.51 2.31 -38.04
C THR A 460 -20.90 3.54 -37.37
N GLU A 461 -21.60 4.15 -36.42
CA GLU A 461 -21.22 5.38 -35.71
C GLU A 461 -20.96 6.55 -36.66
N LYS A 462 -21.73 6.61 -37.75
CA LYS A 462 -21.65 7.64 -38.78
C LYS A 462 -22.98 8.35 -38.95
N TRP A 463 -22.93 9.57 -39.46
CA TRP A 463 -24.11 10.33 -39.85
C TRP A 463 -24.93 9.57 -40.89
N ILE A 464 -26.26 9.55 -40.70
CA ILE A 464 -27.18 9.07 -41.74
C ILE A 464 -27.36 10.19 -42.77
N ILE A 465 -27.04 9.88 -44.03
CA ILE A 465 -27.15 10.81 -45.15
C ILE A 465 -28.36 10.44 -46.00
N ASP A 466 -29.23 11.41 -46.30
CA ASP A 466 -30.34 11.21 -47.22
C ASP A 466 -29.77 10.97 -48.64
N LYS A 467 -30.14 9.83 -49.23
CA LYS A 467 -29.61 9.40 -50.52
C LYS A 467 -29.98 10.33 -51.68
N ASN A 468 -31.04 11.12 -51.54
CA ASN A 468 -31.53 12.01 -52.60
C ASN A 468 -30.89 13.40 -52.53
N THR A 469 -30.69 13.93 -51.33
CA THR A 469 -30.16 15.30 -51.13
C THR A 469 -28.65 15.31 -50.85
N SER A 470 -28.07 14.17 -50.45
CA SER A 470 -26.71 14.09 -49.88
C SER A 470 -26.52 14.92 -48.61
N GLU A 471 -27.61 15.32 -47.95
CA GLU A 471 -27.60 16.06 -46.69
C GLU A 471 -27.75 15.11 -45.49
N LYS A 472 -27.26 15.53 -44.33
CA LYS A 472 -27.44 14.80 -43.07
C LYS A 472 -28.94 14.77 -42.72
N THR A 473 -29.45 13.61 -42.32
CA THR A 473 -30.88 13.45 -41.98
C THR A 473 -31.17 14.04 -40.59
N GLU A 474 -31.96 15.10 -40.52
CA GLU A 474 -32.50 15.65 -39.26
C GLU A 474 -33.39 14.62 -38.55
N ILE A 475 -33.37 14.59 -37.21
CA ILE A 475 -34.21 13.66 -36.44
C ILE A 475 -35.69 14.05 -36.51
N ASP A 476 -36.58 13.06 -36.38
CA ASP A 476 -38.00 13.31 -36.19
C ASP A 476 -38.31 13.43 -34.69
N TYR A 477 -38.42 14.67 -34.21
CA TYR A 477 -38.71 14.97 -32.80
C TYR A 477 -40.00 14.32 -32.27
N SER A 478 -40.93 13.91 -33.15
CA SER A 478 -42.18 13.24 -32.74
C SER A 478 -41.99 11.75 -32.41
N LYS A 479 -40.85 11.16 -32.78
CA LYS A 479 -40.58 9.71 -32.67
C LYS A 479 -39.66 9.34 -31.50
N ASN A 480 -39.33 10.29 -30.61
CA ASN A 480 -38.31 10.10 -29.56
C ASN A 480 -36.99 9.54 -30.10
N GLU A 481 -36.59 10.01 -31.28
CA GLU A 481 -35.29 9.68 -31.86
C GLU A 481 -34.19 10.50 -31.16
N TRP A 482 -32.96 10.03 -31.28
CA TRP A 482 -31.78 10.72 -30.78
C TRP A 482 -30.84 11.08 -31.92
N GLY A 483 -29.99 12.08 -31.69
CA GLY A 483 -29.01 12.53 -32.67
C GLY A 483 -27.89 13.33 -32.03
N GLN A 484 -27.16 14.11 -32.83
CA GLN A 484 -26.17 15.07 -32.34
C GLN A 484 -26.28 16.45 -33.00
N PRO A 485 -25.93 17.53 -32.27
CA PRO A 485 -26.05 18.91 -32.74
C PRO A 485 -24.82 19.40 -33.48
N ILE A 486 -24.72 19.12 -34.78
CA ILE A 486 -23.51 19.44 -35.56
C ILE A 486 -23.15 20.95 -35.56
N ASN A 487 -24.16 21.82 -35.43
CA ASN A 487 -24.00 23.28 -35.40
C ASN A 487 -23.22 23.81 -34.18
N LEU A 488 -22.84 22.94 -33.22
CA LEU A 488 -21.94 23.31 -32.14
C LEU A 488 -20.48 23.42 -32.59
N TRP A 489 -20.05 22.78 -33.68
CA TRP A 489 -18.66 22.80 -34.17
C TRP A 489 -18.49 23.01 -35.67
N THR A 490 -19.58 23.10 -36.44
CA THR A 490 -19.53 23.42 -37.88
C THR A 490 -20.43 24.61 -38.22
N ASP A 491 -19.98 25.42 -39.17
CA ASP A 491 -20.70 26.59 -39.72
C ASP A 491 -21.55 26.21 -40.95
N ASN A 492 -21.28 25.04 -41.56
CA ASN A 492 -21.74 24.70 -42.91
C ASN A 492 -23.26 24.62 -43.11
N ASP A 493 -24.06 24.46 -42.05
CA ASP A 493 -25.53 24.33 -42.13
C ASP A 493 -26.28 25.54 -41.55
N ILE A 494 -25.57 26.60 -41.15
CA ILE A 494 -26.20 27.83 -40.72
C ILE A 494 -26.42 28.66 -41.99
N SER A 495 -27.59 28.48 -42.63
CA SER A 495 -28.08 29.45 -43.64
C SER A 495 -27.82 30.87 -43.15
N PRO A 496 -27.45 31.83 -44.03
CA PRO A 496 -26.94 33.14 -43.64
C PRO A 496 -27.76 33.67 -42.48
N VAL A 497 -27.11 33.72 -41.30
CA VAL A 497 -27.79 33.96 -40.03
C VAL A 497 -28.67 35.18 -40.22
N SER A 498 -29.98 34.99 -40.01
CA SER A 498 -30.97 36.06 -40.14
C SER A 498 -30.48 37.32 -39.45
N GLU A 499 -30.72 38.48 -40.07
CA GLU A 499 -30.41 39.79 -39.50
C GLU A 499 -30.84 39.83 -38.02
N GLY A 500 -29.95 40.26 -37.12
CA GLY A 500 -30.22 40.22 -35.68
C GLY A 500 -29.54 39.10 -34.88
N PHE A 501 -28.86 38.15 -35.52
CA PHE A 501 -28.15 37.05 -34.84
C PHE A 501 -26.75 36.86 -35.42
N GLU A 502 -25.76 36.71 -34.55
CA GLU A 502 -24.38 36.44 -34.93
C GLU A 502 -23.98 35.12 -34.30
N TRP A 503 -23.83 34.08 -35.12
CA TRP A 503 -23.18 32.87 -34.66
C TRP A 503 -21.73 33.20 -34.31
N LYS A 504 -21.37 33.04 -33.02
CA LYS A 504 -20.01 33.31 -32.52
C LYS A 504 -19.17 32.03 -32.42
N GLY A 505 -19.71 30.93 -32.92
CA GLY A 505 -19.05 29.63 -32.88
C GLY A 505 -17.86 29.53 -33.85
N PRO A 506 -17.17 28.37 -33.87
CA PRO A 506 -17.58 27.10 -33.26
C PRO A 506 -17.48 27.08 -31.74
N TYR A 507 -18.48 26.51 -31.06
CA TYR A 507 -18.56 26.43 -29.60
C TYR A 507 -17.86 25.18 -29.02
N LEU A 508 -17.66 24.16 -29.86
CA LEU A 508 -16.82 23.00 -29.59
C LEU A 508 -15.71 22.92 -30.65
N THR A 509 -14.55 22.41 -30.27
CA THR A 509 -13.46 22.15 -31.22
C THR A 509 -13.88 21.06 -32.21
N ASN A 510 -13.64 21.31 -33.51
CA ASN A 510 -13.95 20.36 -34.56
C ASN A 510 -13.25 19.01 -34.32
N ARG A 511 -13.98 17.91 -34.48
CA ARG A 511 -13.51 16.53 -34.28
C ARG A 511 -13.29 15.87 -35.65
N TYR A 512 -12.26 15.04 -35.77
CA TYR A 512 -11.87 14.42 -37.05
C TYR A 512 -12.97 13.57 -37.70
N ASP A 513 -13.82 12.93 -36.90
CA ASP A 513 -14.92 12.08 -37.37
C ASP A 513 -16.30 12.77 -37.30
N GLU A 514 -16.33 14.07 -36.97
CA GLU A 514 -17.54 14.88 -36.81
C GLU A 514 -18.58 14.33 -35.82
N VAL A 515 -18.26 13.32 -35.01
CA VAL A 515 -19.17 12.72 -34.02
C VAL A 515 -18.59 12.90 -32.62
N ILE A 516 -19.37 13.46 -31.70
CA ILE A 516 -18.96 13.54 -30.31
C ILE A 516 -19.07 12.16 -29.68
N LYS A 517 -17.93 11.68 -29.20
CA LYS A 517 -17.82 10.41 -28.48
C LYS A 517 -17.43 10.64 -27.02
N ASP A 518 -17.85 9.73 -26.16
CA ASP A 518 -17.40 9.68 -24.77
C ASP A 518 -15.97 9.11 -24.64
N ALA A 519 -15.47 8.98 -23.41
CA ALA A 519 -14.13 8.45 -23.16
C ALA A 519 -13.98 6.95 -23.46
N TRP A 520 -15.08 6.23 -23.69
CA TRP A 520 -15.09 4.84 -24.13
C TRP A 520 -15.20 4.70 -25.66
N GLY A 521 -15.30 5.83 -26.37
CA GLY A 521 -15.37 5.91 -27.82
C GLY A 521 -16.77 5.75 -28.40
N LYS A 522 -17.82 5.69 -27.57
CA LYS A 522 -19.21 5.57 -28.04
C LYS A 522 -19.81 6.95 -28.32
N PRO A 523 -20.60 7.12 -29.39
CA PRO A 523 -21.30 8.38 -29.66
C PRO A 523 -22.18 8.80 -28.48
N ILE A 524 -22.15 10.08 -28.09
CA ILE A 524 -23.03 10.64 -27.06
C ILE A 524 -24.44 10.83 -27.63
N LYS A 525 -25.46 10.43 -26.87
CA LYS A 525 -26.87 10.49 -27.25
C LYS A 525 -27.48 11.84 -26.85
N PHE A 526 -28.09 12.57 -27.78
CA PHE A 526 -28.90 13.76 -27.48
C PHE A 526 -30.37 13.49 -27.80
N GLU A 527 -31.24 13.71 -26.82
CA GLU A 527 -32.68 13.55 -26.94
C GLU A 527 -33.37 14.87 -26.55
N LEU A 528 -34.17 15.43 -27.47
CA LEU A 528 -34.91 16.67 -27.24
C LEU A 528 -36.41 16.38 -27.07
N ASP A 529 -36.91 16.60 -25.86
CA ASP A 529 -38.35 16.67 -25.58
C ASP A 529 -38.84 18.09 -25.86
N THR A 530 -39.38 18.31 -27.05
CA THR A 530 -39.87 19.62 -27.52
C THR A 530 -41.06 20.13 -26.70
N THR A 531 -41.86 19.23 -26.10
CA THR A 531 -43.02 19.62 -25.29
C THR A 531 -42.62 20.23 -23.96
N LYS A 532 -41.51 19.76 -23.38
CA LYS A 532 -40.96 20.28 -22.12
C LYS A 532 -39.81 21.27 -22.33
N GLY A 533 -39.30 21.36 -23.56
CA GLY A 533 -38.06 22.08 -23.86
C GLY A 533 -36.87 21.52 -23.09
N LYS A 534 -36.81 20.19 -22.91
CA LYS A 534 -35.79 19.49 -22.14
C LYS A 534 -34.89 18.70 -23.09
N MET A 535 -33.58 18.93 -23.00
CA MET A 535 -32.57 18.13 -23.69
C MET A 535 -31.84 17.23 -22.70
N THR A 536 -31.87 15.92 -22.97
CA THR A 536 -31.11 14.90 -22.23
C THR A 536 -29.90 14.50 -23.05
N ILE A 537 -28.73 14.52 -22.43
CA ILE A 537 -27.44 14.18 -23.05
C ILE A 537 -26.87 13.00 -22.26
N THR A 538 -26.71 11.85 -22.91
CA THR A 538 -26.36 10.59 -22.25
C THR A 538 -25.13 9.96 -22.88
N SER A 539 -24.18 9.53 -22.06
CA SER A 539 -23.12 8.59 -22.44
C SER A 539 -23.44 7.22 -21.86
N SER A 540 -23.21 6.16 -22.64
CA SER A 540 -23.51 4.77 -22.29
C SER A 540 -22.50 4.11 -21.36
N GLY A 541 -21.70 4.91 -20.65
CA GLY A 541 -20.86 4.42 -19.57
C GLY A 541 -19.85 3.34 -19.99
N VAL A 542 -19.61 2.42 -19.06
CA VAL A 542 -18.62 1.35 -19.21
C VAL A 542 -19.16 0.19 -20.06
N ASP A 543 -20.46 -0.09 -19.97
CA ASP A 543 -21.11 -1.21 -20.66
C ASP A 543 -21.37 -0.92 -22.15
N ARG A 544 -21.32 0.36 -22.54
CA ARG A 544 -21.54 0.89 -23.90
C ARG A 544 -22.96 0.65 -24.42
N VAL A 545 -23.91 0.36 -23.55
CA VAL A 545 -25.33 0.14 -23.83
C VAL A 545 -26.14 1.28 -23.21
N PHE A 546 -27.06 1.87 -23.98
CA PHE A 546 -27.93 2.90 -23.45
C PHE A 546 -29.14 2.28 -22.72
N GLY A 547 -29.34 2.66 -21.46
CA GLY A 547 -30.58 2.43 -20.69
C GLY A 547 -30.67 1.12 -19.90
N ASP A 548 -31.49 1.18 -18.83
CA ASP A 548 -31.78 0.16 -17.79
C ASP A 548 -31.31 -1.27 -18.07
N ASP A 549 -30.09 -1.56 -17.65
CA ASP A 549 -29.70 -2.86 -17.14
C ASP A 549 -30.74 -3.29 -16.09
N LYS A 550 -31.37 -4.45 -16.30
CA LYS A 550 -32.48 -5.01 -15.49
C LYS A 550 -32.14 -5.25 -14.00
N LYS A 551 -31.00 -4.75 -13.51
CA LYS A 551 -30.47 -4.92 -12.16
C LYS A 551 -30.20 -3.61 -11.42
N GLY A 552 -30.66 -2.46 -11.93
CA GLY A 552 -30.73 -1.21 -11.16
C GLY A 552 -29.39 -0.53 -10.89
N SER A 553 -28.40 -0.71 -11.78
CA SER A 553 -27.12 -0.01 -11.73
C SER A 553 -26.81 0.59 -13.10
N SER A 554 -27.63 1.54 -13.55
CA SER A 554 -27.34 2.31 -14.76
C SER A 554 -26.01 3.04 -14.59
N ASP A 555 -25.02 2.61 -15.37
CA ASP A 555 -23.70 3.20 -15.51
C ASP A 555 -23.69 4.40 -16.48
N ASP A 556 -24.83 4.67 -17.12
CA ASP A 556 -25.08 5.84 -17.95
C ASP A 556 -24.72 7.14 -17.22
N ILE A 557 -24.00 8.03 -17.90
CA ILE A 557 -23.70 9.36 -17.39
C ILE A 557 -24.60 10.37 -18.09
N VAL A 558 -25.52 10.96 -17.33
CA VAL A 558 -26.58 11.83 -17.87
C VAL A 558 -26.38 13.29 -17.45
N THR A 559 -26.52 14.21 -18.41
CA THR A 559 -26.65 15.65 -18.18
C THR A 559 -27.94 16.16 -18.83
N VAL A 560 -28.61 17.11 -18.18
CA VAL A 560 -29.90 17.66 -18.64
C VAL A 560 -29.79 19.18 -18.77
N ILE A 561 -30.31 19.72 -19.88
CA ILE A 561 -30.53 21.16 -20.10
C ILE A 561 -32.04 21.41 -20.19
N ASN A 562 -32.58 22.21 -19.28
CA ASN A 562 -34.01 22.55 -19.28
C ASN A 562 -34.25 23.90 -19.96
N SER A 563 -35.48 24.11 -20.44
CA SER A 563 -35.91 25.38 -21.03
C SER A 563 -35.69 26.57 -20.10
N GLU A 564 -35.91 26.40 -18.79
CA GLU A 564 -35.67 27.43 -17.76
C GLU A 564 -34.19 27.89 -17.65
N ASP A 565 -33.25 27.15 -18.25
CA ASP A 565 -31.84 27.52 -18.25
C ASP A 565 -31.49 28.52 -19.36
N TRP A 566 -32.31 28.66 -20.39
CA TRP A 566 -32.02 29.48 -21.58
C TRP A 566 -33.22 30.27 -22.14
N ARG A 567 -34.43 30.03 -21.65
CA ARG A 567 -35.67 30.71 -22.02
C ARG A 567 -36.36 31.31 -20.80
N LYS A 568 -37.05 32.44 -21.01
CA LYS A 568 -37.99 33.04 -20.05
C LYS A 568 -39.38 33.11 -20.65
N ASP A 569 -40.38 32.77 -19.85
CA ASP A 569 -41.77 32.63 -20.30
C ASP A 569 -42.28 33.90 -20.99
N VAL A 570 -42.17 35.06 -20.32
CA VAL A 570 -42.61 36.33 -20.90
C VAL A 570 -41.72 37.46 -20.38
N VAL A 571 -41.19 38.27 -21.31
CA VAL A 571 -40.52 39.54 -21.00
C VAL A 571 -41.34 40.67 -21.62
N THR A 572 -41.48 41.76 -20.86
CA THR A 572 -41.98 43.03 -21.38
C THR A 572 -40.79 43.96 -21.62
N ILE A 573 -40.61 44.39 -22.86
CA ILE A 573 -39.66 45.43 -23.24
C ILE A 573 -40.44 46.73 -23.39
N GLU A 574 -40.02 47.76 -22.66
CA GLU A 574 -40.62 49.10 -22.72
C GLU A 574 -39.56 50.12 -23.15
N GLY A 575 -39.97 51.07 -23.99
CA GLY A 575 -39.11 52.15 -24.43
C GLY A 575 -39.91 53.36 -24.91
N ILE A 576 -39.19 54.40 -25.31
CA ILE A 576 -39.73 55.67 -25.79
C ILE A 576 -39.05 56.00 -27.12
N ILE A 577 -39.83 56.29 -28.16
CA ILE A 577 -39.31 56.83 -29.42
C ILE A 577 -39.60 58.32 -29.48
N TYR A 578 -38.60 59.11 -29.83
CA TYR A 578 -38.66 60.55 -29.99
C TYR A 578 -38.71 60.89 -31.49
N ASN A 579 -39.68 61.69 -31.94
CA ASN A 579 -39.75 62.19 -33.31
C ASN A 579 -39.49 63.71 -33.34
N ASN A 580 -38.28 64.10 -33.71
CA ASN A 580 -37.89 65.51 -33.78
C ASN A 580 -38.18 66.15 -35.16
N THR A 581 -38.83 65.43 -36.07
CA THR A 581 -39.20 65.93 -37.39
C THR A 581 -40.52 66.70 -37.34
N SER A 582 -40.85 67.42 -38.43
CA SER A 582 -42.12 68.15 -38.55
C SER A 582 -43.28 67.30 -39.06
N ALA A 583 -43.04 66.03 -39.41
CA ALA A 583 -44.04 65.14 -39.98
C ALA A 583 -44.33 63.96 -39.04
N THR A 584 -45.55 63.44 -39.09
CA THR A 584 -45.87 62.15 -38.46
C THR A 584 -45.08 61.05 -39.17
N LYS A 585 -44.41 60.20 -38.39
CA LYS A 585 -43.62 59.08 -38.89
C LYS A 585 -44.28 57.76 -38.51
N ASN A 586 -44.34 56.83 -39.45
CA ASN A 586 -44.67 55.44 -39.18
C ASN A 586 -43.34 54.69 -39.13
N VAL A 587 -43.04 54.09 -37.97
CA VAL A 587 -41.85 53.26 -37.81
C VAL A 587 -42.27 51.87 -37.37
N GLU A 588 -41.50 50.88 -37.77
CA GLU A 588 -41.66 49.51 -37.34
C GLU A 588 -40.52 49.16 -36.38
N LEU A 589 -40.88 48.61 -35.23
CA LEU A 589 -39.94 48.04 -34.28
C LEU A 589 -39.92 46.55 -34.49
N GLU A 590 -38.84 46.03 -35.01
CA GLU A 590 -38.59 44.60 -35.15
C GLU A 590 -37.69 44.13 -34.01
N PHE A 591 -38.25 43.25 -33.17
CA PHE A 591 -37.50 42.59 -32.11
C PHE A 591 -37.07 41.20 -32.57
N PHE A 592 -35.77 41.02 -32.75
CA PHE A 592 -35.15 39.76 -33.14
C PHE A 592 -34.97 38.88 -31.91
N ASN A 593 -35.90 37.93 -31.72
CA ASN A 593 -35.92 37.05 -30.56
C ASN A 593 -35.31 35.66 -30.83
N THR A 594 -35.66 35.08 -31.98
CA THR A 594 -35.00 33.91 -32.59
C THR A 594 -34.73 34.19 -34.07
N PRO A 595 -33.83 33.42 -34.70
CA PRO A 595 -33.53 33.56 -36.13
C PRO A 595 -34.76 33.44 -37.04
N THR A 596 -35.75 32.69 -36.59
CA THR A 596 -36.95 32.35 -37.35
C THR A 596 -38.19 33.16 -36.96
N ASN A 597 -38.17 33.85 -35.81
CA ASN A 597 -39.32 34.58 -35.28
C ASN A 597 -38.91 35.94 -34.73
N SER A 598 -38.99 36.96 -35.57
CA SER A 598 -39.00 38.36 -35.14
C SER A 598 -40.42 38.80 -34.77
N LYS A 599 -40.52 39.75 -33.84
CA LYS A 599 -41.80 40.37 -33.49
C LYS A 599 -41.79 41.81 -33.95
N ILE A 600 -42.67 42.13 -34.90
CA ILE A 600 -42.80 43.47 -35.47
C ILE A 600 -43.96 44.21 -34.81
N ILE A 601 -43.74 45.46 -34.39
CA ILE A 601 -44.77 46.37 -33.90
C ILE A 601 -44.67 47.68 -34.66
N SER A 602 -45.75 48.09 -35.33
CA SER A 602 -45.83 49.39 -35.98
C SER A 602 -46.22 50.47 -34.96
N VAL A 603 -45.46 51.56 -34.92
CA VAL A 603 -45.67 52.71 -34.03
C VAL A 603 -45.83 53.98 -34.86
N VAL A 604 -46.95 54.68 -34.67
CA VAL A 604 -47.20 55.98 -35.30
C VAL A 604 -46.74 57.08 -34.34
N ILE A 605 -45.80 57.91 -34.75
CA ILE A 605 -45.18 58.93 -33.89
C ILE A 605 -45.47 60.31 -34.46
N LYS A 606 -46.29 61.09 -33.74
CA LYS A 606 -46.59 62.48 -34.08
C LYS A 606 -45.36 63.37 -33.86
N PRO A 607 -45.18 64.43 -34.68
CA PRO A 607 -44.08 65.38 -34.54
C PRO A 607 -44.15 66.13 -33.19
N VAL A 608 -43.04 66.76 -32.79
CA VAL A 608 -43.03 67.70 -31.64
C VAL A 608 -43.90 68.92 -31.97
N GLU A 609 -44.94 69.18 -31.16
CA GLU A 609 -45.68 70.44 -31.23
C GLU A 609 -44.80 71.56 -30.66
N LYS A 610 -44.48 72.52 -31.53
CA LYS A 610 -43.79 73.75 -31.19
C LYS A 610 -44.85 74.82 -30.96
N ASP A 611 -44.92 75.35 -29.76
CA ASP A 611 -45.67 76.57 -29.48
C ASP A 611 -44.68 77.74 -29.43
N THR A 612 -45.14 78.95 -29.71
CA THR A 612 -44.28 80.14 -29.61
C THR A 612 -44.81 81.01 -28.49
N ASP A 613 -43.99 81.29 -27.49
CA ASP A 613 -44.38 82.20 -26.42
C ASP A 613 -44.58 83.62 -26.95
N SER A 614 -45.17 84.48 -26.11
CA SER A 614 -45.41 85.88 -26.43
C SER A 614 -44.14 86.69 -26.74
N ASP A 615 -42.97 86.18 -26.39
CA ASP A 615 -41.67 86.81 -26.61
C ASP A 615 -40.99 86.31 -27.90
N GLY A 616 -41.65 85.41 -28.65
CA GLY A 616 -41.14 84.82 -29.88
C GLY A 616 -40.24 83.61 -29.67
N ASN A 617 -40.10 83.10 -28.44
CA ASN A 617 -39.33 81.89 -28.17
C ASN A 617 -40.17 80.65 -28.47
N THR A 618 -39.58 79.71 -29.19
CA THR A 618 -40.23 78.41 -29.45
C THR A 618 -40.16 77.54 -28.20
N LEU A 619 -41.31 77.31 -27.56
CA LEU A 619 -41.49 76.34 -26.49
C LEU A 619 -41.90 74.99 -27.09
N ILE A 620 -41.34 73.90 -26.56
CA ILE A 620 -41.74 72.54 -26.88
C ILE A 620 -42.87 72.16 -25.91
N VAL A 621 -44.12 72.05 -26.38
CA VAL A 621 -45.31 72.02 -25.50
C VAL A 621 -45.97 70.64 -25.40
N GLY A 622 -45.58 69.70 -26.27
CA GLY A 622 -46.06 68.32 -26.23
C GLY A 622 -45.97 67.66 -27.59
N GLY A 623 -46.10 66.33 -27.67
CA GLY A 623 -45.88 65.60 -28.92
C GLY A 623 -44.40 65.33 -29.22
N GLY A 624 -44.12 64.33 -30.05
CA GLY A 624 -42.77 63.88 -30.36
C GLY A 624 -42.18 62.83 -29.41
N GLN A 625 -42.97 62.25 -28.50
CA GLN A 625 -42.59 61.05 -27.73
C GLN A 625 -43.71 60.01 -27.80
N GLN A 626 -43.38 58.76 -28.13
CA GLN A 626 -44.31 57.64 -28.11
C GLN A 626 -43.72 56.48 -27.32
N LYS A 627 -44.44 56.02 -26.28
CA LYS A 627 -44.09 54.80 -25.56
C LYS A 627 -44.46 53.59 -26.40
N PHE A 628 -43.60 52.57 -26.39
CA PHE A 628 -43.92 51.26 -26.94
C PHE A 628 -43.75 50.19 -25.87
N ARG A 629 -44.48 49.08 -26.05
CA ARG A 629 -44.45 47.92 -25.17
C ARG A 629 -44.49 46.64 -26.00
N ILE A 630 -43.45 45.82 -25.90
CA ILE A 630 -43.36 44.52 -26.55
C ILE A 630 -43.43 43.45 -25.47
N THR A 631 -44.51 42.68 -25.45
CA THR A 631 -44.64 41.52 -24.56
C THR A 631 -44.51 40.26 -25.38
N THR A 632 -43.45 39.48 -25.19
CA THR A 632 -43.21 38.23 -25.92
C THR A 632 -42.43 37.26 -25.07
N GLU A 633 -42.40 35.99 -25.46
CA GLU A 633 -41.49 35.02 -24.88
C GLU A 633 -40.09 35.38 -25.34
N VAL A 634 -39.10 35.33 -24.45
CA VAL A 634 -37.75 35.78 -24.79
C VAL A 634 -36.70 34.80 -24.31
N TYR A 635 -35.71 34.62 -25.15
CA TYR A 635 -34.56 33.78 -24.87
C TYR A 635 -33.43 34.59 -24.24
N PHE A 636 -32.65 33.96 -23.38
CA PHE A 636 -31.51 34.60 -22.75
C PHE A 636 -30.38 34.84 -23.77
N GLY A 637 -29.62 35.91 -23.56
CA GLY A 637 -28.51 36.31 -24.43
C GLY A 637 -28.67 37.72 -25.02
N LEU A 638 -27.85 38.00 -26.04
CA LEU A 638 -27.87 39.26 -26.77
C LEU A 638 -28.97 39.23 -27.83
N ARG A 639 -29.85 40.23 -27.84
CA ARG A 639 -30.94 40.37 -28.81
C ARG A 639 -30.88 41.74 -29.44
N LYS A 640 -31.44 41.87 -30.63
CA LYS A 640 -31.41 43.12 -31.40
C LYS A 640 -32.83 43.65 -31.56
N ILE A 641 -32.97 44.96 -31.40
CA ILE A 641 -34.18 45.70 -31.77
C ILE A 641 -33.78 46.60 -32.92
N LYS A 642 -34.36 46.38 -34.10
CA LYS A 642 -34.17 47.25 -35.26
C LYS A 642 -35.41 48.12 -35.40
N LEU A 643 -35.17 49.41 -35.54
CA LEU A 643 -36.17 50.37 -35.98
C LEU A 643 -36.05 50.44 -37.51
N THR A 644 -37.13 50.12 -38.21
CA THR A 644 -37.23 50.19 -39.68
C THR A 644 -38.25 51.25 -40.09
N GLY A 645 -38.04 51.89 -41.25
CA GLY A 645 -38.85 52.99 -41.76
C GLY A 645 -37.98 54.06 -42.41
N ASP A 646 -38.26 55.34 -42.10
CA ASP A 646 -37.47 56.47 -42.62
C ASP A 646 -36.07 56.61 -41.99
N LEU A 647 -35.78 55.82 -40.96
CA LEU A 647 -34.49 55.74 -40.26
C LEU A 647 -34.25 54.27 -39.90
N GLU A 648 -33.03 53.78 -40.17
CA GLU A 648 -32.58 52.47 -39.75
C GLU A 648 -31.64 52.64 -38.55
N GLU A 649 -32.09 52.22 -37.38
CA GLU A 649 -31.31 52.23 -36.13
C GLU A 649 -31.43 50.86 -35.47
N GLU A 650 -30.35 50.39 -34.87
CA GLU A 650 -30.30 49.09 -34.22
C GLU A 650 -29.77 49.23 -32.79
N VAL A 651 -30.44 48.57 -31.86
CA VAL A 651 -30.04 48.54 -30.45
C VAL A 651 -29.94 47.11 -29.98
N GLU A 652 -28.78 46.78 -29.41
CA GLU A 652 -28.57 45.51 -28.73
C GLU A 652 -29.06 45.56 -27.28
N ILE A 653 -29.81 44.54 -26.88
CA ILE A 653 -30.27 44.34 -25.52
C ILE A 653 -29.79 42.99 -25.01
N PHE A 654 -29.25 42.96 -23.80
CA PHE A 654 -28.87 41.72 -23.15
C PHE A 654 -29.94 41.28 -22.14
N ILE A 655 -30.38 40.03 -22.26
CA ILE A 655 -31.46 39.44 -21.47
C ILE A 655 -30.91 38.28 -20.68
N GLY A 656 -30.81 38.45 -19.36
CA GLY A 656 -30.35 37.41 -18.44
C GLY A 656 -31.51 36.72 -17.73
N LYS A 657 -31.20 35.67 -16.95
CA LYS A 657 -32.18 34.92 -16.15
C LYS A 657 -33.04 35.80 -15.26
N GLY A 658 -32.43 36.81 -14.65
CA GLY A 658 -33.12 37.77 -13.78
C GLY A 658 -33.79 38.95 -14.49
N GLY A 659 -33.81 39.01 -15.83
CA GLY A 659 -34.39 40.12 -16.61
C GLY A 659 -33.38 40.82 -17.52
N THR A 660 -33.79 41.96 -18.09
CA THR A 660 -32.94 42.79 -18.94
C THR A 660 -31.86 43.49 -18.11
N GLN A 661 -30.65 43.61 -18.66
CA GLN A 661 -29.47 44.08 -17.93
C GLN A 661 -28.93 45.43 -18.40
N SER A 662 -29.32 45.88 -19.58
CA SER A 662 -28.82 47.14 -20.12
C SER A 662 -29.87 47.86 -20.97
N PRO A 663 -30.00 49.19 -20.83
CA PRO A 663 -29.34 50.03 -19.82
C PRO A 663 -30.12 49.99 -18.51
N THR A 664 -29.46 49.66 -17.40
CA THR A 664 -30.05 49.36 -16.09
C THR A 664 -30.62 50.57 -15.34
N LYS A 665 -30.69 51.76 -15.96
CA LYS A 665 -31.34 52.96 -15.40
C LYS A 665 -32.00 53.90 -16.42
N ASP A 666 -31.78 53.71 -17.72
CA ASP A 666 -32.36 54.56 -18.76
C ASP A 666 -33.32 53.73 -19.60
N ASN A 667 -34.58 54.18 -19.71
CA ASN A 667 -35.54 53.65 -20.67
C ASN A 667 -34.86 53.54 -22.05
N LEU A 668 -35.15 52.51 -22.84
CA LEU A 668 -34.73 52.46 -24.26
C LEU A 668 -35.24 53.72 -24.96
N LYS A 669 -34.35 54.60 -25.43
CA LYS A 669 -34.71 55.86 -26.10
C LYS A 669 -34.18 55.85 -27.53
N PHE A 670 -35.08 55.92 -28.50
CA PHE A 670 -34.74 56.08 -29.91
C PHE A 670 -34.99 57.54 -30.33
N PHE A 671 -34.06 58.17 -31.05
CA PHE A 671 -34.22 59.54 -31.54
C PHE A 671 -34.28 59.57 -33.06
N ILE A 672 -35.45 59.87 -33.61
CA ILE A 672 -35.63 60.13 -35.04
C ILE A 672 -35.29 61.60 -35.27
N LYS A 673 -34.13 61.85 -35.90
CA LYS A 673 -33.64 63.19 -36.22
C LYS A 673 -34.16 63.70 -37.55
#